data_AF-A0A4P9Y6H1-F1
#
_entry.id   AF-A0A4P9Y6H1-F1
#
_cell.length_a   1.000
_cell.length_b   1.000
_cell.length_c   1.000
_cell.angle_alpha   90.00
_cell.angle_beta   90.00
_cell.angle_gamma   90.00
#
_symmetry.space_group_name_H-M   'P 1'
#
loop_
_entity.id
_entity.type
_entity.pdbx_description
1 polymer ?
#
loop_
_entity_poly.entity_id
_entity_poly.type
_entity_poly.pdbx_seq_one_letter_code
_entity_poly.pdbx_strand_id
1 'polypeptide(L)'
;MFASEPSVHTQLQILTTACDTLISGPTTAWEEVAQACQTLADLCREEKNRSSSDVSQALECVASLYSCPSPSDSFVIQGARLLGNACADHDENRAKVMDTGIVKDITRFLVHYPSDSLVTRNLTGALLNWSISNEAGREAIIAQDNLLSTLVAGLKGEGLNEQEGATNMFFLLSLLSNLADDPKFTDAFKEVHGAKPLVEVVRCALTDKVFSAVSVPIRNVSLSLLCHVSQQMDEAQDAIVHGGLIPLTLKFIQNPDNDLDDEEEEEESEEGTVTKGDGKGDPQPFKGPRASAVKILIHGLMSDNCMDDLFKDVSLRKSLLQLLKNQEDSILAMTAAHCIGNLARKEEHCVAFLEPQDGLPDPARLIIQRLEEATRVKDLRLEHALAGLIKNLSIPRQNKQILGEKGAIFALEPLMDRSILPLVMISVGTLKHLTQGNVENASLMVKSNGDDPSPLQHLLTVLEKNDDPGVKSEGGRLVVNLVRLLSTPHPKGDHDQAYGTLKSALEKSPSILDPCLWMVVWSKFAVLRNDGLLALILLAQHSDATRKWVAESIPRSIAERGLSKEDQDVATSSSEPAEGEKKNTKGIVWDSLVQILAGEGNGVEGGVRCNATVLLATILPEMRSLGLMQDGWSQRVSQIIASVVDEPFPPEGSKELLSLLVTLKGVLTEDGEGTGAED
;
A
#
# COMPACT_ATOMS: atom_id res chain seq x y z
N MET A 1 -23.98 47.74 -47.74
CA MET A 1 -22.62 47.16 -47.65
C MET A 1 -22.66 46.17 -46.51
N PHE A 2 -22.83 44.89 -46.81
CA PHE A 2 -22.63 43.85 -45.79
C PHE A 2 -21.12 43.82 -45.54
N ALA A 3 -20.68 44.13 -44.32
CA ALA A 3 -19.30 43.86 -43.93
C ALA A 3 -19.10 42.35 -44.10
N SER A 4 -18.14 41.96 -44.93
CA SER A 4 -17.76 40.55 -45.11
C SER A 4 -17.40 39.98 -43.74
N GLU A 5 -17.96 38.81 -43.41
CA GLU A 5 -17.58 38.11 -42.18
C GLU A 5 -16.05 37.97 -42.11
N PRO A 6 -15.43 38.24 -40.95
CA PRO A 6 -13.98 38.13 -40.82
C PRO A 6 -13.55 36.68 -41.06
N SER A 7 -12.87 36.41 -42.18
CA SER A 7 -12.36 35.08 -42.50
C SER A 7 -11.00 34.84 -41.84
N VAL A 8 -10.71 33.57 -41.51
CA VAL A 8 -9.40 33.12 -40.98
C VAL A 8 -8.26 33.66 -41.86
N HIS A 9 -8.40 33.54 -43.18
CA HIS A 9 -7.42 34.00 -44.16
C HIS A 9 -7.11 35.50 -44.06
N THR A 10 -8.15 36.33 -43.87
CA THR A 10 -7.97 37.79 -43.76
C THR A 10 -7.17 38.15 -42.50
N GLN A 11 -7.42 37.46 -41.39
CA GLN A 11 -6.69 37.71 -40.14
C GLN A 11 -5.25 37.20 -40.20
N LEU A 12 -5.01 36.06 -40.85
CA LEU A 12 -3.66 35.56 -41.10
C LEU A 12 -2.84 36.59 -41.88
N GLN A 13 -3.38 37.21 -42.93
CA GLN A 13 -2.65 38.23 -43.71
C GLN A 13 -2.16 39.41 -42.84
N ILE A 14 -2.95 39.82 -41.84
CA ILE A 14 -2.56 40.86 -40.89
C ILE A 14 -1.37 40.39 -40.04
N LEU A 15 -1.42 39.16 -39.52
CA LEU A 15 -0.32 38.58 -38.72
C LEU A 15 0.96 38.40 -39.55
N THR A 16 0.87 37.89 -40.77
CA THR A 16 2.02 37.73 -41.67
C THR A 16 2.67 39.08 -41.98
N THR A 17 1.86 40.10 -42.29
CA THR A 17 2.37 41.46 -42.54
C THR A 17 3.07 42.03 -41.30
N ALA A 18 2.52 41.79 -40.11
CA ALA A 18 3.13 42.20 -38.85
C ALA A 18 4.48 41.50 -38.60
N CYS A 19 4.57 40.19 -38.89
CA CYS A 19 5.83 39.43 -38.80
C CYS A 19 6.89 39.98 -39.76
N ASP A 20 6.53 40.21 -41.03
CA ASP A 20 7.45 40.72 -42.05
C ASP A 20 7.97 42.13 -41.70
N THR A 21 7.11 42.97 -41.11
CA THR A 21 7.48 44.33 -40.68
C THR A 21 8.31 44.35 -39.40
N LEU A 22 8.11 43.39 -38.49
CA LEU A 22 8.91 43.23 -37.27
C LEU A 22 10.35 42.81 -37.51
N ILE A 23 10.62 42.06 -38.57
CA ILE A 23 11.98 41.78 -39.05
C ILE A 23 12.71 43.09 -39.44
N SER A 24 11.96 44.18 -39.68
CA SER A 24 12.46 45.46 -40.20
C SER A 24 12.46 46.63 -39.18
N GLY A 25 11.89 46.49 -37.97
CA GLY A 25 11.85 47.53 -36.92
C GLY A 25 10.69 47.36 -35.90
N PRO A 26 10.58 48.24 -34.86
CA PRO A 26 9.48 48.15 -33.88
C PRO A 26 8.13 48.44 -34.57
N THR A 27 7.19 47.48 -34.49
CA THR A 27 5.85 47.66 -35.07
C THR A 27 5.02 48.66 -34.26
N THR A 28 4.36 49.58 -34.96
CA THR A 28 3.39 50.52 -34.38
C THR A 28 1.96 49.98 -34.45
N ALA A 29 1.75 48.78 -35.00
CA ALA A 29 0.42 48.23 -35.30
C ALA A 29 -0.07 47.18 -34.28
N TRP A 30 0.47 47.15 -33.07
CA TRP A 30 0.13 46.14 -32.04
C TRP A 30 -1.36 45.99 -31.76
N GLU A 31 -2.15 47.06 -31.90
CA GLU A 31 -3.59 47.00 -31.71
C GLU A 31 -4.29 46.22 -32.82
N GLU A 32 -3.87 46.41 -34.08
CA GLU A 32 -4.38 45.65 -35.22
C GLU A 32 -4.01 44.17 -35.11
N VAL A 33 -2.79 43.88 -34.66
CA VAL A 33 -2.31 42.51 -34.41
C VAL A 33 -3.12 41.86 -33.28
N ALA A 34 -3.34 42.57 -32.17
CA ALA A 34 -4.15 42.08 -31.06
C ALA A 34 -5.59 41.80 -31.49
N GLN A 35 -6.19 42.68 -32.29
CA GLN A 35 -7.54 42.49 -32.84
C GLN A 35 -7.61 41.28 -33.79
N ALA A 36 -6.57 41.05 -34.59
CA ALA A 36 -6.48 39.87 -35.45
C ALA A 36 -6.39 38.58 -34.64
N CYS A 37 -5.53 38.54 -33.60
CA CYS A 37 -5.45 37.43 -32.67
C CYS A 37 -6.79 37.19 -31.96
N GLN A 38 -7.48 38.23 -31.50
CA GLN A 38 -8.79 38.12 -30.87
C GLN A 38 -9.81 37.45 -31.80
N THR A 39 -9.88 37.94 -33.04
CA THR A 39 -10.82 37.44 -34.05
C THR A 39 -10.55 35.98 -34.36
N LEU A 40 -9.29 35.61 -34.58
CA LEU A 40 -8.89 34.22 -34.77
C LEU A 40 -9.18 33.35 -33.56
N ALA A 41 -8.94 33.85 -32.33
CA ALA A 41 -9.22 33.12 -31.11
C ALA A 41 -10.71 32.83 -30.95
N ASP A 42 -11.57 33.79 -31.31
CA ASP A 42 -13.02 33.62 -31.28
C ASP A 42 -13.49 32.63 -32.36
N LEU A 43 -12.89 32.66 -33.56
CA LEU A 43 -13.15 31.67 -34.63
C LEU A 43 -12.70 30.26 -34.22
N CYS A 44 -11.56 30.11 -33.54
CA CYS A 44 -11.02 28.82 -33.11
C CYS A 44 -11.86 28.11 -32.02
N ARG A 45 -12.89 28.77 -31.47
CA ARG A 45 -13.88 28.09 -30.63
C ARG A 45 -14.64 27.00 -31.40
N GLU A 46 -14.77 27.15 -32.72
CA GLU A 46 -15.36 26.13 -33.58
C GLU A 46 -14.27 25.17 -34.10
N GLU A 47 -14.47 23.87 -33.89
CA GLU A 47 -13.51 22.81 -34.27
C GLU A 47 -13.06 22.88 -35.72
N LYS A 48 -13.99 23.08 -36.66
CA LYS A 48 -13.70 23.19 -38.10
C LYS A 48 -12.65 24.27 -38.44
N ASN A 49 -12.55 25.33 -37.63
CA ASN A 49 -11.62 26.42 -37.88
C ASN A 49 -10.21 26.09 -37.38
N ARG A 50 -10.09 25.25 -36.33
CA ARG A 50 -8.79 24.81 -35.78
C ARG A 50 -7.97 24.04 -36.81
N SER A 51 -8.64 23.26 -37.67
CA SER A 51 -8.01 22.45 -38.73
C SER A 51 -7.67 23.22 -40.01
N SER A 52 -7.86 24.55 -40.03
CA SER A 52 -7.45 25.36 -41.17
C SER A 52 -5.93 25.50 -41.19
N SER A 53 -5.31 25.28 -42.36
CA SER A 53 -3.88 25.56 -42.57
C SER A 53 -3.50 27.00 -42.22
N ASP A 54 -4.43 27.93 -42.40
CA ASP A 54 -4.23 29.34 -42.10
C ASP A 54 -4.13 29.59 -40.59
N VAL A 55 -4.84 28.80 -39.76
CA VAL A 55 -4.68 28.84 -38.30
C VAL A 55 -3.31 28.29 -37.89
N SER A 56 -2.88 27.17 -38.46
CA SER A 56 -1.55 26.62 -38.16
C SER A 56 -0.43 27.61 -38.53
N GLN A 57 -0.55 28.32 -39.66
CA GLN A 57 0.38 29.38 -40.05
C GLN A 57 0.27 30.62 -39.15
N ALA A 58 -0.94 30.97 -38.69
CA ALA A 58 -1.13 32.05 -37.74
C ALA A 58 -0.43 31.76 -36.40
N LEU A 59 -0.38 30.51 -35.95
CA LEU A 59 0.33 30.11 -34.73
C LEU A 59 1.85 30.32 -34.85
N GLU A 60 2.45 30.02 -36.00
CA GLU A 60 3.87 30.32 -36.27
C GLU A 60 4.14 31.82 -36.24
N CYS A 61 3.23 32.61 -36.82
CA CYS A 61 3.32 34.07 -36.79
C CYS A 61 3.25 34.57 -35.34
N VAL A 62 2.25 34.13 -34.57
CA VAL A 62 2.13 34.49 -33.15
C VAL A 62 3.38 34.13 -32.36
N ALA A 63 3.93 32.93 -32.54
CA ALA A 63 5.17 32.53 -31.87
C ALA A 63 6.34 33.49 -32.20
N SER A 64 6.51 33.85 -33.47
CA SER A 64 7.53 34.81 -33.90
C SER A 64 7.33 36.20 -33.28
N LEU A 65 6.08 36.65 -33.18
CA LEU A 65 5.71 37.92 -32.54
C LEU A 65 5.96 37.88 -31.02
N TYR A 66 5.77 36.74 -30.36
CA TYR A 66 6.07 36.53 -28.93
C TYR A 66 7.54 36.68 -28.61
N SER A 67 8.44 36.34 -29.54
CA SER A 67 9.89 36.52 -29.37
C SER A 67 10.34 37.99 -29.41
N CYS A 68 9.43 38.94 -29.69
CA CYS A 68 9.75 40.36 -29.65
C CYS A 68 10.16 40.83 -28.23
N PRO A 69 11.09 41.79 -28.09
CA PRO A 69 11.53 42.27 -26.78
C PRO A 69 10.44 42.95 -25.95
N SER A 70 9.51 43.66 -26.59
CA SER A 70 8.48 44.46 -25.90
C SER A 70 7.17 44.50 -26.71
N PRO A 71 6.45 43.37 -26.85
CA PRO A 71 5.11 43.38 -27.42
C PRO A 71 4.13 44.13 -26.50
N SER A 72 2.97 44.55 -27.03
CA SER A 72 1.92 45.15 -26.21
C SER A 72 1.21 44.11 -25.34
N ASP A 73 0.75 44.51 -24.16
CA ASP A 73 -0.07 43.64 -23.28
C ASP A 73 -1.32 43.12 -23.99
N SER A 74 -1.96 43.95 -24.82
CA SER A 74 -3.13 43.57 -25.63
C SER A 74 -2.81 42.41 -26.56
N PHE A 75 -1.67 42.46 -27.26
CA PHE A 75 -1.22 41.36 -28.10
C PHE A 75 -0.92 40.10 -27.27
N VAL A 76 -0.19 40.23 -26.16
CA VAL A 76 0.13 39.07 -25.31
C VAL A 76 -1.15 38.38 -24.84
N ILE A 77 -2.14 39.15 -24.37
CA ILE A 77 -3.43 38.61 -23.94
C ILE A 77 -4.17 37.91 -25.09
N GLN A 78 -4.34 38.57 -26.24
CA GLN A 78 -5.12 38.00 -27.34
C GLN A 78 -4.40 36.87 -28.07
N GLY A 79 -3.07 36.94 -28.16
CA GLY A 79 -2.22 35.88 -28.68
C GLY A 79 -2.28 34.62 -27.81
N ALA A 80 -2.27 34.78 -26.48
CA ALA A 80 -2.45 33.66 -25.55
C ALA A 80 -3.83 33.00 -25.72
N ARG A 81 -4.89 33.80 -25.89
CA ARG A 81 -6.24 33.28 -26.20
C ARG A 81 -6.26 32.49 -27.51
N LEU A 82 -5.60 32.98 -28.55
CA LEU A 82 -5.50 32.27 -29.83
C LEU A 82 -4.75 30.94 -29.67
N LEU A 83 -3.58 30.94 -29.01
CA LEU A 83 -2.80 29.73 -28.74
C LEU A 83 -3.63 28.69 -27.99
N GLY A 84 -4.27 29.09 -26.89
CA GLY A 84 -5.10 28.19 -26.09
C GLY A 84 -6.29 27.62 -26.87
N ASN A 85 -7.02 28.44 -27.62
CA ASN A 85 -8.20 27.97 -28.34
C ASN A 85 -7.84 27.15 -29.59
N ALA A 86 -6.77 27.49 -30.31
CA ALA A 86 -6.34 26.74 -31.49
C ALA A 86 -5.76 25.36 -31.15
N CYS A 87 -5.16 25.22 -29.96
CA CYS A 87 -4.57 23.97 -29.47
C CYS A 87 -5.53 23.08 -28.67
N ALA A 88 -6.68 23.60 -28.23
CA ALA A 88 -7.70 22.78 -27.57
C ALA A 88 -8.04 21.59 -28.48
N ASP A 89 -8.03 20.37 -27.94
CA ASP A 89 -8.33 19.10 -28.64
C ASP A 89 -7.76 18.95 -30.07
N HIS A 90 -6.61 19.56 -30.37
CA HIS A 90 -6.05 19.55 -31.73
C HIS A 90 -4.54 19.28 -31.73
N ASP A 91 -4.16 18.00 -31.85
CA ASP A 91 -2.78 17.53 -31.75
C ASP A 91 -1.82 18.19 -32.75
N GLU A 92 -2.25 18.39 -34.00
CA GLU A 92 -1.40 18.98 -35.03
C GLU A 92 -0.98 20.41 -34.67
N ASN A 93 -1.89 21.20 -34.09
CA ASN A 93 -1.60 22.56 -33.65
C ASN A 93 -0.74 22.54 -32.38
N ARG A 94 -0.96 21.58 -31.47
CA ARG A 94 -0.10 21.40 -30.28
C ARG A 94 1.34 21.08 -30.67
N ALA A 95 1.54 20.14 -31.59
CA ALA A 95 2.85 19.77 -32.12
C ALA A 95 3.50 20.95 -32.84
N LYS A 96 2.73 21.68 -33.65
CA LYS A 96 3.23 22.87 -34.34
C LYS A 96 3.70 23.96 -33.38
N VAL A 97 2.91 24.24 -32.35
CA VAL A 97 3.27 25.19 -31.27
C VAL A 97 4.52 24.73 -30.52
N MET A 98 4.68 23.43 -30.28
CA MET A 98 5.89 22.86 -29.66
C MET A 98 7.15 23.17 -30.49
N ASP A 99 7.09 22.95 -31.80
CA ASP A 99 8.21 23.17 -32.72
C ASP A 99 8.69 24.63 -32.76
N THR A 100 7.82 25.59 -32.41
CA THR A 100 8.19 27.01 -32.37
C THR A 100 9.03 27.41 -31.16
N GLY A 101 9.04 26.59 -30.09
CA GLY A 101 9.72 26.94 -28.83
C GLY A 101 9.04 28.03 -28.00
N ILE A 102 7.79 28.41 -28.32
CA ILE A 102 7.06 29.52 -27.68
C ILE A 102 6.90 29.39 -26.16
N VAL A 103 6.98 28.18 -25.59
CA VAL A 103 6.89 27.95 -24.15
C VAL A 103 7.95 28.75 -23.39
N LYS A 104 9.15 28.91 -23.97
CA LYS A 104 10.23 29.74 -23.40
C LYS A 104 9.84 31.23 -23.37
N ASP A 105 9.19 31.72 -24.43
CA ASP A 105 8.73 33.10 -24.50
C ASP A 105 7.56 33.35 -23.52
N ILE A 106 6.61 32.41 -23.42
CA ILE A 106 5.54 32.46 -22.41
C ILE A 106 6.13 32.48 -21.00
N THR A 107 7.15 31.65 -20.73
CA THR A 107 7.85 31.61 -19.45
C THR A 107 8.48 32.97 -19.12
N ARG A 108 9.18 33.58 -20.09
CA ARG A 108 9.76 34.92 -19.93
C ARG A 108 8.70 35.94 -19.49
N PHE A 109 7.51 35.91 -20.09
CA PHE A 109 6.43 36.82 -19.70
C PHE A 109 5.89 36.48 -18.31
N LEU A 110 5.58 35.22 -18.01
CA LEU A 110 5.06 34.82 -16.69
C LEU A 110 6.02 35.20 -15.55
N VAL A 111 7.34 35.12 -15.75
CA VAL A 111 8.35 35.52 -14.76
C VAL A 111 8.35 37.04 -14.48
N HIS A 112 7.94 37.86 -15.46
CA HIS A 112 8.00 39.32 -15.36
C HIS A 112 6.68 39.99 -14.97
N TYR A 113 5.54 39.39 -15.31
CA TYR A 113 4.23 39.96 -15.00
C TYR A 113 3.75 39.59 -13.58
N PRO A 114 3.01 40.49 -12.89
CA PRO A 114 2.36 40.16 -11.62
C PRO A 114 1.44 38.95 -11.75
N SER A 115 1.37 38.11 -10.70
CA SER A 115 0.55 36.88 -10.70
C SER A 115 -0.95 37.13 -10.82
N ASP A 116 -1.41 38.30 -10.36
CA ASP A 116 -2.79 38.78 -10.42
C ASP A 116 -3.13 39.52 -11.73
N SER A 117 -2.18 39.68 -12.65
CA SER A 117 -2.43 40.39 -13.91
C SER A 117 -3.28 39.59 -14.90
N LEU A 118 -4.00 40.32 -15.75
CA LEU A 118 -4.76 39.75 -16.87
C LEU A 118 -3.85 39.00 -17.87
N VAL A 119 -2.61 39.48 -18.04
CA VAL A 119 -1.59 38.85 -18.88
C VAL A 119 -1.26 37.46 -18.34
N THR A 120 -0.90 37.36 -17.06
CA THR A 120 -0.62 36.08 -16.40
C THR A 120 -1.79 35.12 -16.53
N ARG A 121 -3.03 35.57 -16.26
CA ARG A 121 -4.22 34.71 -16.42
C ARG A 121 -4.32 34.08 -17.80
N ASN A 122 -4.20 34.87 -18.87
CA ASN A 122 -4.38 34.36 -20.22
C ASN A 122 -3.20 33.46 -20.65
N LEU A 123 -1.97 33.78 -20.23
CA LEU A 123 -0.81 32.92 -20.48
C LEU A 123 -0.94 31.57 -19.76
N THR A 124 -1.34 31.57 -18.49
CA THR A 124 -1.63 30.34 -17.72
C THR A 124 -2.75 29.53 -18.38
N GLY A 125 -3.83 30.19 -18.82
CA GLY A 125 -4.93 29.52 -19.53
C GLY A 125 -4.48 28.92 -20.88
N ALA A 126 -3.60 29.59 -21.61
CA ALA A 126 -3.02 29.06 -22.84
C ALA A 126 -2.18 27.81 -22.60
N LEU A 127 -1.33 27.83 -21.56
CA LEU A 127 -0.53 26.66 -21.16
C LEU A 127 -1.42 25.50 -20.70
N LEU A 128 -2.50 25.77 -19.96
CA LEU A 128 -3.45 24.76 -19.53
C LEU A 128 -4.09 24.09 -20.75
N ASN A 129 -4.72 24.87 -21.64
CA ASN A 129 -5.38 24.31 -22.82
C ASN A 129 -4.42 23.56 -23.75
N TRP A 130 -3.16 24.00 -23.82
CA TRP A 130 -2.13 23.32 -24.61
C TRP A 130 -1.66 21.99 -23.98
N SER A 131 -1.70 21.87 -22.65
CA SER A 131 -1.20 20.70 -21.91
C SER A 131 -2.28 19.68 -21.55
N ILE A 132 -3.56 20.01 -21.65
CA ILE A 132 -4.65 19.05 -21.47
C ILE A 132 -4.53 17.93 -22.52
N SER A 133 -4.55 16.67 -22.06
CA SER A 133 -4.40 15.47 -22.90
C SER A 133 -3.12 15.46 -23.75
N ASN A 134 -2.08 16.20 -23.35
CA ASN A 134 -0.83 16.35 -24.08
C ASN A 134 0.37 16.17 -23.16
N GLU A 135 0.87 14.93 -23.05
CA GLU A 135 2.00 14.56 -22.19
C GLU A 135 3.26 15.36 -22.52
N ALA A 136 3.63 15.46 -23.80
CA ALA A 136 4.81 16.21 -24.21
C ALA A 136 4.69 17.72 -23.90
N GLY A 137 3.46 18.26 -23.89
CA GLY A 137 3.19 19.63 -23.44
C GLY A 137 3.43 19.81 -21.94
N ARG A 138 2.96 18.86 -21.11
CA ARG A 138 3.21 18.89 -19.65
C ARG A 138 4.70 18.81 -19.34
N GLU A 139 5.40 17.86 -19.96
CA GLU A 139 6.85 17.70 -19.80
C GLU A 139 7.59 18.97 -20.21
N ALA A 140 7.24 19.58 -21.35
CA ALA A 140 7.86 20.80 -21.83
C ALA A 140 7.66 22.00 -20.90
N ILE A 141 6.49 22.11 -20.25
CA ILE A 141 6.20 23.15 -19.24
C ILE A 141 7.03 22.91 -17.98
N ILE A 142 7.05 21.67 -17.47
CA ILE A 142 7.79 21.30 -16.25
C ILE A 142 9.29 21.54 -16.44
N ALA A 143 9.82 21.27 -17.64
CA ALA A 143 11.23 21.44 -17.97
C ALA A 143 11.68 22.91 -18.15
N GLN A 144 10.77 23.90 -18.15
CA GLN A 144 11.17 25.31 -18.28
C GLN A 144 11.80 25.85 -17.00
N ASP A 145 13.00 26.41 -17.15
CA ASP A 145 13.71 27.09 -16.06
C ASP A 145 12.86 28.19 -15.44
N ASN A 146 12.74 28.16 -14.11
CA ASN A 146 12.01 29.11 -13.27
C ASN A 146 10.48 29.16 -13.47
N LEU A 147 9.90 28.46 -14.46
CA LEU A 147 8.46 28.53 -14.71
C LEU A 147 7.67 27.96 -13.53
N LEU A 148 7.96 26.73 -13.11
CA LEU A 148 7.24 26.11 -12.00
C LEU A 148 7.42 26.90 -10.69
N SER A 149 8.62 27.41 -10.42
CA SER A 149 8.87 28.28 -9.27
C SER A 149 8.04 29.58 -9.31
N THR A 150 7.81 30.12 -10.50
CA THR A 150 6.97 31.31 -10.73
C THR A 150 5.49 30.98 -10.51
N LEU A 151 5.02 29.85 -11.02
CA LEU A 151 3.65 29.37 -10.82
C LEU A 151 3.39 29.13 -9.33
N VAL A 152 4.32 28.49 -8.62
CA VAL A 152 4.25 28.27 -7.16
C VAL A 152 4.27 29.59 -6.39
N ALA A 153 5.12 30.54 -6.79
CA ALA A 153 5.13 31.88 -6.19
C ALA A 153 3.81 32.65 -6.42
N GLY A 154 3.02 32.26 -7.42
CA GLY A 154 1.67 32.76 -7.68
C GLY A 154 0.60 32.22 -6.73
N LEU A 155 0.85 31.13 -6.00
CA LEU A 155 -0.05 30.54 -5.00
C LEU A 155 -0.14 31.37 -3.69
N LYS A 156 0.03 32.69 -3.78
CA LYS A 156 -0.18 33.59 -2.64
C LYS A 156 -1.67 33.61 -2.33
N GLY A 157 -2.04 33.42 -1.06
CA GLY A 157 -3.44 33.50 -0.62
C GLY A 157 -4.06 34.91 -0.66
N GLU A 158 -3.34 35.90 -1.18
CA GLU A 158 -3.77 37.30 -1.32
C GLU A 158 -4.71 37.47 -2.51
N GLY A 159 -5.71 38.36 -2.40
CA GLY A 159 -6.65 38.65 -3.49
C GLY A 159 -7.69 37.55 -3.79
N LEU A 160 -7.71 36.44 -3.03
CA LEU A 160 -8.71 35.37 -3.19
C LEU A 160 -10.14 35.82 -2.90
N ASN A 161 -10.33 36.89 -2.14
CA ASN A 161 -11.63 37.50 -1.86
C ASN A 161 -12.13 38.42 -2.99
N GLU A 162 -11.28 38.72 -3.97
CA GLU A 162 -11.60 39.56 -5.13
C GLU A 162 -11.82 38.69 -6.36
N GLN A 163 -12.73 39.11 -7.25
CA GLN A 163 -13.10 38.33 -8.43
C GLN A 163 -11.90 38.04 -9.33
N GLU A 164 -11.05 39.04 -9.58
CA GLU A 164 -9.90 38.91 -10.48
C GLU A 164 -8.84 37.97 -9.91
N GLY A 165 -8.41 38.21 -8.66
CA GLY A 165 -7.43 37.36 -7.97
C GLY A 165 -7.90 35.91 -7.86
N ALA A 166 -9.17 35.68 -7.49
CA ALA A 166 -9.73 34.34 -7.42
C ALA A 166 -9.80 33.66 -8.80
N THR A 167 -10.20 34.38 -9.84
CA THR A 167 -10.23 33.83 -11.21
C THR A 167 -8.83 33.43 -11.67
N ASN A 168 -7.81 34.24 -11.40
CA ASN A 168 -6.43 33.91 -11.74
C ASN A 168 -5.93 32.69 -10.98
N MET A 169 -6.25 32.59 -9.68
CA MET A 169 -5.92 31.43 -8.87
C MET A 169 -6.55 30.16 -9.44
N PHE A 170 -7.80 30.22 -9.91
CA PHE A 170 -8.46 29.07 -10.52
C PHE A 170 -7.68 28.55 -11.74
N PHE A 171 -7.29 29.41 -12.68
CA PHE A 171 -6.48 28.99 -13.83
C PHE A 171 -5.10 28.46 -13.42
N LEU A 172 -4.46 29.09 -12.44
CA LEU A 172 -3.16 28.65 -11.91
C LEU A 172 -3.23 27.26 -11.29
N LEU A 173 -4.19 27.02 -10.40
CA LEU A 173 -4.40 25.71 -9.79
C LEU A 173 -4.79 24.65 -10.83
N SER A 174 -5.57 25.03 -11.84
CA SER A 174 -5.99 24.12 -12.91
C SER A 174 -4.80 23.69 -13.76
N LEU A 175 -3.89 24.63 -14.08
CA LEU A 175 -2.63 24.30 -14.74
C LEU A 175 -1.79 23.36 -13.87
N LEU A 176 -1.54 23.71 -12.61
CA LEU A 176 -0.73 22.87 -11.71
C LEU A 176 -1.35 21.47 -11.51
N SER A 177 -2.68 21.39 -11.39
CA SER A 177 -3.40 20.12 -11.31
C SER A 177 -3.27 19.30 -12.58
N ASN A 178 -3.30 19.92 -13.77
CA ASN A 178 -3.08 19.21 -15.03
C ASN A 178 -1.63 18.74 -15.19
N LEU A 179 -0.66 19.54 -14.72
CA LEU A 179 0.76 19.16 -14.73
C LEU A 179 1.04 18.00 -13.78
N ALA A 180 0.28 17.85 -12.68
CA ALA A 180 0.45 16.76 -11.71
C ALA A 180 0.23 15.36 -12.28
N ASP A 181 -0.43 15.23 -13.42
CA ASP A 181 -0.55 13.96 -14.14
C ASP A 181 0.78 13.48 -14.74
N ASP A 182 1.79 14.36 -14.85
CA ASP A 182 3.13 14.01 -15.31
C ASP A 182 3.97 13.45 -14.14
N PRO A 183 4.62 12.27 -14.29
CA PRO A 183 5.44 11.68 -13.23
C PRO A 183 6.57 12.57 -12.71
N LYS A 184 7.07 13.52 -13.51
CA LYS A 184 8.16 14.43 -13.13
C LYS A 184 7.67 15.61 -12.29
N PHE A 185 6.36 15.88 -12.27
CA PHE A 185 5.80 17.05 -11.59
C PHE A 185 6.10 17.03 -10.10
N THR A 186 5.88 15.91 -9.42
CA THR A 186 6.03 15.82 -7.95
C THR A 186 7.44 16.18 -7.50
N ASP A 187 8.47 15.67 -8.20
CA ASP A 187 9.87 15.98 -7.91
C ASP A 187 10.17 17.47 -8.17
N ALA A 188 9.75 18.01 -9.32
CA ALA A 188 9.94 19.42 -9.63
C ALA A 188 9.19 20.35 -8.65
N PHE A 189 7.97 19.98 -8.24
CA PHE A 189 7.14 20.73 -7.30
C PHE A 189 7.73 20.73 -5.89
N LYS A 190 8.39 19.64 -5.50
CA LYS A 190 9.18 19.53 -4.27
C LYS A 190 10.40 20.46 -4.29
N GLU A 191 11.16 20.47 -5.39
CA GLU A 191 12.34 21.34 -5.54
C GLU A 191 12.03 22.83 -5.37
N VAL A 192 10.83 23.25 -5.76
CA VAL A 192 10.37 24.64 -5.63
C VAL A 192 9.57 24.92 -4.35
N HIS A 193 9.52 23.97 -3.40
CA HIS A 193 8.79 24.08 -2.13
C HIS A 193 7.28 24.40 -2.30
N GLY A 194 6.64 23.82 -3.30
CA GLY A 194 5.25 24.13 -3.67
C GLY A 194 4.19 23.74 -2.64
N ALA A 195 4.51 22.83 -1.71
CA ALA A 195 3.56 22.32 -0.73
C ALA A 195 3.02 23.41 0.22
N LYS A 196 3.88 24.27 0.77
CA LYS A 196 3.47 25.28 1.76
C LYS A 196 2.51 26.33 1.16
N PRO A 197 2.79 26.94 0.01
CA PRO A 197 1.82 27.84 -0.64
C PRO A 197 0.49 27.16 -0.98
N LEU A 198 0.53 25.92 -1.47
CA LEU A 198 -0.69 25.17 -1.80
C LEU A 198 -1.56 24.92 -0.56
N VAL A 199 -0.95 24.54 0.57
CA VAL A 199 -1.64 24.36 1.85
C VAL A 199 -2.35 25.65 2.30
N GLU A 200 -1.71 26.80 2.12
CA GLU A 200 -2.31 28.11 2.45
C GLU A 200 -3.54 28.40 1.57
N VAL A 201 -3.48 28.09 0.27
CA VAL A 201 -4.63 28.22 -0.63
C VAL A 201 -5.79 27.32 -0.20
N VAL A 202 -5.51 26.04 0.13
CA VAL A 202 -6.52 25.11 0.64
C VAL A 202 -7.13 25.61 1.94
N ARG A 203 -6.32 26.17 2.85
CA ARG A 203 -6.81 26.75 4.11
C ARG A 203 -7.78 27.90 3.86
N CYS A 204 -7.48 28.79 2.92
CA CYS A 204 -8.37 29.88 2.52
C CYS A 204 -9.67 29.34 1.90
N ALA A 205 -9.57 28.31 1.04
CA ALA A 205 -10.73 27.68 0.39
C ALA A 205 -11.66 26.94 1.37
N LEU A 206 -11.13 26.37 2.45
CA LEU A 206 -11.90 25.70 3.51
C LEU A 206 -12.47 26.66 4.57
N THR A 207 -12.07 27.94 4.56
CA THR A 207 -12.54 28.95 5.52
C THR A 207 -13.45 30.02 4.90
N ASP A 208 -13.97 29.73 3.70
CA ASP A 208 -14.85 30.62 2.91
C ASP A 208 -14.27 32.04 2.69
N LYS A 209 -12.94 32.16 2.66
CA LYS A 209 -12.22 33.41 2.38
C LYS A 209 -12.03 33.68 0.89
N VAL A 210 -12.73 32.94 0.05
CA VAL A 210 -12.62 32.99 -1.41
C VAL A 210 -13.87 33.64 -1.99
N PHE A 211 -13.70 34.42 -3.07
CA PHE A 211 -14.79 35.03 -3.81
C PHE A 211 -15.83 33.97 -4.20
N SER A 212 -17.08 34.20 -3.79
CA SER A 212 -18.11 33.17 -3.75
C SER A 212 -18.41 32.52 -5.10
N ALA A 213 -18.29 33.25 -6.22
CA ALA A 213 -18.61 32.72 -7.54
C ALA A 213 -17.64 31.63 -8.02
N VAL A 214 -16.42 31.57 -7.47
CA VAL A 214 -15.37 30.61 -7.86
C VAL A 214 -14.81 29.82 -6.67
N SER A 215 -15.40 29.97 -5.49
CA SER A 215 -14.93 29.31 -4.26
C SER A 215 -15.01 27.79 -4.34
N VAL A 216 -16.09 27.24 -4.91
CA VAL A 216 -16.27 25.79 -5.07
C VAL A 216 -15.25 25.20 -6.06
N PRO A 217 -15.09 25.72 -7.30
CA PRO A 217 -14.05 25.25 -8.21
C PRO A 217 -12.65 25.31 -7.60
N ILE A 218 -12.27 26.43 -6.97
CA ILE A 218 -10.96 26.60 -6.33
C ILE A 218 -10.75 25.58 -5.21
N ARG A 219 -11.75 25.39 -4.35
CA ARG A 219 -11.69 24.38 -3.29
C ARG A 219 -11.49 22.98 -3.86
N ASN A 220 -12.25 22.60 -4.88
CA ASN A 220 -12.18 21.25 -5.44
C ASN A 220 -10.82 20.99 -6.10
N VAL A 221 -10.33 21.90 -6.96
CA VAL A 221 -9.04 21.72 -7.64
C VAL A 221 -7.86 21.77 -6.66
N SER A 222 -7.89 22.66 -5.65
CA SER A 222 -6.82 22.75 -4.65
C SER A 222 -6.78 21.54 -3.73
N LEU A 223 -7.94 20.98 -3.33
CA LEU A 223 -8.01 19.72 -2.58
C LEU A 223 -7.49 18.55 -3.41
N SER A 224 -7.87 18.45 -4.69
CA SER A 224 -7.38 17.39 -5.57
C SER A 224 -5.86 17.45 -5.74
N LEU A 225 -5.33 18.63 -6.06
CA LEU A 225 -3.89 18.83 -6.21
C LEU A 225 -3.13 18.56 -4.90
N LEU A 226 -3.63 19.04 -3.75
CA LEU A 226 -2.98 18.78 -2.46
C LEU A 226 -3.03 17.29 -2.10
N CYS A 227 -4.14 16.61 -2.38
CA CYS A 227 -4.26 15.17 -2.22
C CYS A 227 -3.21 14.42 -3.04
N HIS A 228 -3.04 14.78 -4.32
CA HIS A 228 -2.05 14.17 -5.20
C HIS A 228 -0.63 14.35 -4.64
N VAL A 229 -0.20 15.58 -4.36
CA VAL A 229 1.19 15.82 -3.94
C VAL A 229 1.49 15.27 -2.54
N SER A 230 0.53 15.29 -1.62
CA SER A 230 0.73 14.79 -0.25
C SER A 230 0.80 13.27 -0.13
N GLN A 231 0.36 12.53 -1.16
CA GLN A 231 0.50 11.08 -1.19
C GLN A 231 1.97 10.65 -1.27
N GLN A 232 2.84 11.47 -1.89
CA GLN A 232 4.23 11.11 -2.21
C GLN A 232 5.28 12.04 -1.58
N MET A 233 4.84 13.14 -0.94
CA MET A 233 5.74 14.15 -0.40
C MET A 233 5.59 14.31 1.13
N ASP A 234 6.58 13.87 1.89
CA ASP A 234 6.64 14.07 3.35
C ASP A 234 6.57 15.57 3.72
N GLU A 235 7.23 16.44 2.93
CA GLU A 235 7.14 17.90 3.14
C GLU A 235 5.70 18.42 3.02
N ALA A 236 4.88 17.82 2.15
CA ALA A 236 3.47 18.19 2.03
C ALA A 236 2.63 17.66 3.20
N GLN A 237 2.94 16.47 3.71
CA GLN A 237 2.31 15.93 4.93
C GLN A 237 2.61 16.83 6.13
N ASP A 238 3.88 17.24 6.31
CA ASP A 238 4.30 18.18 7.35
C ASP A 238 3.62 19.54 7.17
N ALA A 239 3.52 20.03 5.93
CA ALA A 239 2.85 21.30 5.63
C ALA A 239 1.35 21.26 5.98
N ILE A 240 0.65 20.14 5.72
CA ILE A 240 -0.76 19.95 6.10
C ILE A 240 -0.94 20.14 7.62
N VAL A 241 -0.05 19.57 8.42
CA VAL A 241 -0.10 19.67 9.89
C VAL A 241 0.21 21.10 10.35
N HIS A 242 1.36 21.65 9.95
CA HIS A 242 1.78 23.00 10.37
C HIS A 242 0.86 24.11 9.84
N GLY A 243 0.21 23.89 8.69
CA GLY A 243 -0.78 24.79 8.11
C GLY A 243 -2.15 24.75 8.79
N GLY A 244 -2.34 23.88 9.79
CA GLY A 244 -3.58 23.78 10.55
C GLY A 244 -4.74 23.21 9.73
N LEU A 245 -4.46 22.40 8.70
CA LEU A 245 -5.50 21.81 7.86
C LEU A 245 -6.24 20.66 8.56
N ILE A 246 -5.63 19.95 9.51
CA ILE A 246 -6.23 18.82 10.24
C ILE A 246 -7.63 19.15 10.82
N PRO A 247 -7.81 20.21 11.64
CA PRO A 247 -9.14 20.56 12.15
C PRO A 247 -10.10 21.04 11.06
N LEU A 248 -9.60 21.66 9.97
CA LEU A 248 -10.43 22.15 8.88
C LEU A 248 -10.96 21.01 8.01
N THR A 249 -10.12 20.04 7.66
CA THR A 249 -10.53 18.86 6.91
C THR A 249 -11.46 17.99 7.73
N LEU A 250 -11.20 17.80 9.04
CA LEU A 250 -12.15 17.13 9.96
C LEU A 250 -13.54 17.77 9.92
N LYS A 251 -13.61 19.10 10.05
CA LYS A 251 -14.88 19.83 9.97
C LYS A 251 -15.53 19.67 8.59
N PHE A 252 -14.74 19.74 7.52
CA PHE A 252 -15.22 19.64 6.15
C PHE A 252 -15.85 18.27 5.85
N ILE A 253 -15.18 17.17 6.24
CA ILE A 253 -15.67 15.81 5.99
C ILE A 253 -16.88 15.43 6.85
N GLN A 254 -17.08 16.09 7.99
CA GLN A 254 -18.23 15.84 8.87
C GLN A 254 -19.50 16.59 8.44
N ASN A 255 -19.39 17.55 7.52
CA ASN A 255 -20.54 18.28 7.02
C ASN A 255 -21.25 17.44 5.94
N PRO A 256 -22.51 17.03 6.15
CA PRO A 256 -23.23 16.23 5.17
C PRO A 256 -23.48 16.97 3.85
N ASP A 257 -23.50 18.31 3.83
CA ASP A 257 -23.71 19.10 2.60
C ASP A 257 -22.51 19.03 1.64
N ASN A 258 -21.36 18.54 2.11
CA ASN A 258 -20.20 18.29 1.27
C ASN A 258 -20.29 16.86 0.72
N ASP A 259 -21.05 16.68 -0.35
CA ASP A 259 -21.27 15.34 -0.90
C ASP A 259 -19.99 14.74 -1.51
N LEU A 260 -19.98 13.41 -1.54
CA LEU A 260 -19.12 12.64 -2.41
C LEU A 260 -19.82 12.59 -3.76
N ASP A 261 -19.07 12.79 -4.83
CA ASP A 261 -19.59 12.41 -6.13
C ASP A 261 -19.53 10.88 -6.14
N ASP A 262 -20.63 10.25 -5.74
CA ASP A 262 -20.89 8.82 -5.96
C ASP A 262 -21.10 8.65 -7.47
N GLU A 263 -20.03 8.76 -8.25
CA GLU A 263 -19.98 7.98 -9.48
C GLU A 263 -19.87 6.52 -9.03
N GLU A 264 -21.02 5.91 -8.79
CA GLU A 264 -21.19 4.47 -8.97
C GLU A 264 -20.68 4.18 -10.39
N GLU A 265 -19.42 3.78 -10.53
CA GLU A 265 -19.08 2.91 -11.63
C GLU A 265 -19.93 1.66 -11.37
N GLU A 266 -21.04 1.57 -12.11
CA GLU A 266 -21.75 0.32 -12.32
C GLU A 266 -20.68 -0.71 -12.69
N GLU A 267 -20.24 -1.52 -11.71
CA GLU A 267 -19.50 -2.73 -11.99
C GLU A 267 -20.45 -3.57 -12.85
N GLU A 268 -20.23 -3.53 -14.16
CA GLU A 268 -20.73 -4.53 -15.09
C GLU A 268 -20.31 -5.88 -14.52
N SER A 269 -21.28 -6.52 -13.90
CA SER A 269 -21.25 -7.92 -13.56
C SER A 269 -21.17 -8.72 -14.86
N GLU A 270 -19.96 -9.04 -15.33
CA GLU A 270 -19.76 -10.23 -16.15
C GLU A 270 -18.52 -11.01 -15.68
N GLU A 271 -18.75 -12.30 -15.57
CA GLU A 271 -17.87 -13.34 -15.11
C GLU A 271 -16.45 -13.28 -15.71
N GLY A 272 -15.45 -13.41 -14.84
CA GLY A 272 -14.25 -14.18 -15.13
C GLY A 272 -13.27 -13.58 -16.13
N THR A 273 -12.32 -12.81 -15.62
CA THR A 273 -10.91 -12.95 -16.04
C THR A 273 -9.98 -12.46 -14.94
N VAL A 274 -9.33 -13.43 -14.28
CA VAL A 274 -8.18 -13.18 -13.42
C VAL A 274 -7.04 -12.67 -14.31
N THR A 275 -6.86 -11.35 -14.36
CA THR A 275 -5.58 -10.80 -14.78
C THR A 275 -4.66 -10.78 -13.56
N LYS A 276 -3.58 -11.54 -13.65
CA LYS A 276 -2.43 -11.44 -12.75
C LYS A 276 -1.80 -10.06 -12.96
N GLY A 277 -2.17 -9.12 -12.10
CA GLY A 277 -1.54 -7.82 -11.95
C GLY A 277 -1.26 -7.62 -10.47
N ASP A 278 -0.05 -7.17 -10.14
CA ASP A 278 0.52 -7.09 -8.80
C ASP A 278 -0.44 -6.48 -7.77
N GLY A 279 -0.45 -7.05 -6.55
CA GLY A 279 -1.35 -6.70 -5.44
C GLY A 279 -1.20 -5.28 -4.88
N LYS A 280 -1.49 -4.28 -5.70
CA LYS A 280 -1.59 -2.84 -5.39
C LYS A 280 -2.95 -2.24 -5.82
N GLY A 281 -3.98 -3.07 -5.94
CA GLY A 281 -5.35 -2.59 -6.14
C GLY A 281 -6.02 -2.36 -4.79
N ASP A 282 -5.79 -1.21 -4.15
CA ASP A 282 -6.74 -0.73 -3.15
C ASP A 282 -8.10 -0.57 -3.85
N PRO A 283 -9.24 -0.94 -3.22
CA PRO A 283 -10.55 -0.66 -3.77
C PRO A 283 -10.65 0.83 -4.11
N GLN A 284 -11.02 1.15 -5.36
CA GLN A 284 -11.06 2.53 -5.88
C GLN A 284 -11.75 3.45 -4.86
N PRO A 285 -11.10 4.54 -4.40
CA PRO A 285 -11.68 5.42 -3.41
C PRO A 285 -12.79 6.26 -4.04
N PHE A 286 -13.71 6.71 -3.18
CA PHE A 286 -14.67 7.76 -3.47
C PHE A 286 -14.07 8.91 -4.31
N LYS A 287 -14.85 9.48 -5.24
CA LYS A 287 -14.45 10.64 -6.04
C LYS A 287 -14.99 11.94 -5.42
N GLY A 288 -14.39 13.06 -5.82
CA GLY A 288 -14.84 14.39 -5.41
C GLY A 288 -14.08 15.05 -4.23
N PRO A 289 -14.51 16.26 -3.82
CA PRO A 289 -13.77 17.10 -2.89
C PRO A 289 -13.73 16.53 -1.46
N ARG A 290 -14.81 15.88 -1.00
CA ARG A 290 -14.83 15.25 0.33
C ARG A 290 -13.87 14.07 0.40
N ALA A 291 -13.76 13.27 -0.65
CA ALA A 291 -12.78 12.19 -0.73
C ALA A 291 -11.34 12.71 -0.69
N SER A 292 -11.07 13.80 -1.42
CA SER A 292 -9.77 14.47 -1.39
C SER A 292 -9.45 15.00 0.02
N ALA A 293 -10.42 15.59 0.71
CA ALA A 293 -10.25 16.05 2.10
C ALA A 293 -10.00 14.91 3.10
N VAL A 294 -10.68 13.75 2.92
CA VAL A 294 -10.40 12.52 3.69
C VAL A 294 -8.95 12.09 3.50
N LYS A 295 -8.48 12.00 2.25
CA LYS A 295 -7.10 11.61 1.95
C LYS A 295 -6.08 12.60 2.51
N ILE A 296 -6.32 13.91 2.38
CA ILE A 296 -5.46 14.95 2.97
C ILE A 296 -5.38 14.80 4.50
N LEU A 297 -6.50 14.51 5.17
CA LEU A 297 -6.49 14.25 6.62
C LEU A 297 -5.61 13.03 6.95
N ILE A 298 -5.79 11.92 6.23
CA ILE A 298 -4.98 10.71 6.42
C ILE A 298 -3.49 11.02 6.17
N HIS A 299 -3.16 11.70 5.07
CA HIS A 299 -1.79 12.05 4.69
C HIS A 299 -1.12 12.95 5.72
N GLY A 300 -1.82 13.95 6.26
CA GLY A 300 -1.28 14.76 7.36
C GLY A 300 -0.93 13.93 8.59
N LEU A 301 -1.72 12.90 8.91
CA LEU A 301 -1.45 11.98 10.02
C LEU A 301 -0.40 10.90 9.69
N MET A 302 0.03 10.78 8.43
CA MET A 302 1.18 9.94 8.04
C MET A 302 2.53 10.62 8.33
N SER A 303 2.57 11.93 8.61
CA SER A 303 3.82 12.64 8.90
C SER A 303 4.56 12.02 10.10
N ASP A 304 5.77 11.54 9.85
CA ASP A 304 6.65 11.01 10.88
C ASP A 304 7.21 12.12 11.79
N ASN A 305 7.47 13.30 11.23
CA ASN A 305 8.00 14.46 11.96
C ASN A 305 6.98 15.04 12.95
N CYS A 306 5.69 15.00 12.61
CA CYS A 306 4.62 15.55 13.43
C CYS A 306 3.88 14.51 14.29
N MET A 307 4.18 13.21 14.15
CA MET A 307 3.42 12.13 14.78
C MET A 307 3.27 12.30 16.30
N ASP A 308 4.35 12.64 17.02
CA ASP A 308 4.34 12.72 18.48
C ASP A 308 3.46 13.89 18.97
N ASP A 309 3.46 15.01 18.24
CA ASP A 309 2.65 16.18 18.58
C ASP A 309 1.19 15.96 18.24
N LEU A 310 0.90 15.33 17.10
CA LEU A 310 -0.45 14.89 16.74
C LEU A 310 -1.00 13.88 17.76
N PHE A 311 -0.18 12.93 18.23
CA PHE A 311 -0.60 11.94 19.21
C PHE A 311 -0.91 12.57 20.59
N LYS A 312 -0.16 13.61 20.99
CA LYS A 312 -0.41 14.34 22.24
C LYS A 312 -1.69 15.20 22.20
N ASP A 313 -2.20 15.52 21.00
CA ASP A 313 -3.45 16.25 20.86
C ASP A 313 -4.66 15.38 21.27
N VAL A 314 -5.07 15.53 22.53
CA VAL A 314 -6.23 14.86 23.11
C VAL A 314 -7.52 15.20 22.36
N SER A 315 -7.65 16.42 21.85
CA SER A 315 -8.84 16.85 21.11
C SER A 315 -8.94 16.12 19.78
N LEU A 316 -7.81 15.99 19.06
CA LEU A 316 -7.74 15.21 17.83
C LEU A 316 -8.13 13.74 18.09
N ARG A 317 -7.52 13.09 19.08
CA ARG A 317 -7.84 11.68 19.42
C ARG A 317 -9.33 11.51 19.76
N LYS A 318 -9.91 12.44 20.51
CA LYS A 318 -11.35 12.44 20.82
C LYS A 318 -12.21 12.57 19.56
N SER A 319 -11.87 13.49 18.66
CA SER A 319 -12.55 13.66 17.38
C SER A 319 -12.48 12.40 16.53
N LEU A 320 -11.33 11.73 16.46
CA LEU A 320 -11.16 10.47 15.71
C LEU A 320 -11.99 9.33 16.31
N LEU A 321 -12.03 9.16 17.64
CA LEU A 321 -12.88 8.15 18.27
C LEU A 321 -14.38 8.44 18.06
N GLN A 322 -14.78 9.71 18.07
CA GLN A 322 -16.16 10.09 17.75
C GLN A 322 -16.49 9.82 16.28
N LEU A 323 -15.55 10.05 15.38
CA LEU A 323 -15.68 9.76 13.94
C LEU A 323 -15.79 8.25 13.69
N LEU A 324 -14.97 7.44 14.39
CA LEU A 324 -15.00 5.98 14.35
C LEU A 324 -16.36 5.41 14.80
N LYS A 325 -16.97 6.04 15.80
CA LYS A 325 -18.29 5.66 16.33
C LYS A 325 -19.43 5.89 15.32
N ASN A 326 -19.22 6.67 14.25
CA ASN A 326 -20.27 6.91 13.26
C ASN A 326 -20.66 5.59 12.57
N GLN A 327 -21.95 5.26 12.67
CA GLN A 327 -22.54 4.04 12.10
C GLN A 327 -23.25 4.30 10.77
N GLU A 328 -23.62 5.55 10.48
CA GLU A 328 -24.36 5.94 9.27
C GLU A 328 -23.41 6.12 8.09
N ASP A 329 -22.20 6.62 8.37
CA ASP A 329 -21.19 6.91 7.36
C ASP A 329 -19.93 6.06 7.56
N SER A 330 -19.83 4.98 6.77
CA SER A 330 -18.67 4.07 6.83
C SER A 330 -17.36 4.76 6.44
N ILE A 331 -17.41 5.79 5.60
CA ILE A 331 -16.22 6.51 5.10
C ILE A 331 -15.57 7.27 6.24
N LEU A 332 -16.39 7.89 7.08
CA LEU A 332 -15.92 8.54 8.29
C LEU A 332 -15.30 7.52 9.27
N ALA A 333 -15.93 6.36 9.45
CA ALA A 333 -15.37 5.31 10.30
C ALA A 333 -14.04 4.75 9.75
N MET A 334 -13.94 4.52 8.45
CA MET A 334 -12.72 4.09 7.76
C MET A 334 -11.63 5.15 7.89
N THR A 335 -11.96 6.42 7.62
CA THR A 335 -11.04 7.56 7.77
C THR A 335 -10.48 7.61 9.18
N ALA A 336 -11.34 7.46 10.18
CA ALA A 336 -10.92 7.41 11.57
C ALA A 336 -9.98 6.23 11.85
N ALA A 337 -10.30 5.03 11.36
CA ALA A 337 -9.46 3.85 11.54
C ALA A 337 -8.06 4.03 10.93
N HIS A 338 -7.95 4.57 9.71
CA HIS A 338 -6.67 4.90 9.08
C HIS A 338 -5.89 5.97 9.84
N CYS A 339 -6.57 7.05 10.24
CA CYS A 339 -5.97 8.14 11.02
C CYS A 339 -5.40 7.63 12.36
N ILE A 340 -6.19 6.85 13.11
CA ILE A 340 -5.74 6.25 14.37
C ILE A 340 -4.60 5.26 14.10
N GLY A 341 -4.69 4.45 13.04
CA GLY A 341 -3.65 3.50 12.65
C GLY A 341 -2.31 4.18 12.37
N ASN A 342 -2.33 5.36 11.74
CA ASN A 342 -1.15 6.16 11.47
C ASN A 342 -0.56 6.82 12.73
N LEU A 343 -1.39 7.16 13.72
CA LEU A 343 -0.92 7.63 15.02
C LEU A 343 -0.38 6.49 15.90
N ALA A 344 -0.93 5.28 15.76
CA ALA A 344 -0.54 4.07 16.48
C ALA A 344 0.47 3.23 15.67
N ARG A 345 1.59 3.85 15.25
CA ARG A 345 2.71 3.16 14.54
C ARG A 345 3.93 2.89 15.42
N LYS A 346 4.03 3.56 16.57
CA LYS A 346 5.07 3.34 17.60
C LYS A 346 4.53 2.49 18.74
N GLU A 347 5.38 1.67 19.35
CA GLU A 347 4.99 0.81 20.47
C GLU A 347 4.37 1.64 21.62
N GLU A 348 4.99 2.77 21.97
CA GLU A 348 4.52 3.65 23.04
C GLU A 348 3.15 4.24 22.73
N HIS A 349 2.90 4.62 21.47
CA HIS A 349 1.60 5.16 21.05
C HIS A 349 0.53 4.08 21.07
N CYS A 350 0.83 2.87 20.58
CA CYS A 350 -0.10 1.75 20.63
C CYS A 350 -0.50 1.41 22.07
N VAL A 351 0.45 1.40 23.01
CA VAL A 351 0.17 1.13 24.43
C VAL A 351 -0.65 2.26 25.03
N ALA A 352 -0.21 3.52 24.87
CA ALA A 352 -0.90 4.68 25.44
C ALA A 352 -2.30 4.90 24.84
N PHE A 353 -2.55 4.48 23.60
CA PHE A 353 -3.87 4.63 22.96
C PHE A 353 -4.95 3.76 23.62
N LEU A 354 -4.57 2.62 24.22
CA LEU A 354 -5.51 1.73 24.90
C LEU A 354 -5.73 2.08 26.38
N GLU A 355 -4.98 3.04 26.92
CA GLU A 355 -5.20 3.50 28.29
C GLU A 355 -6.59 4.14 28.43
N PRO A 356 -7.30 3.91 29.55
CA PRO A 356 -8.58 4.56 29.81
C PRO A 356 -8.44 6.08 29.76
N GLN A 357 -9.29 6.74 28.97
CA GLN A 357 -9.35 8.20 28.89
C GLN A 357 -10.70 8.69 29.41
N ASP A 358 -10.66 9.64 30.35
CA ASP A 358 -11.86 10.15 31.01
C ASP A 358 -12.88 10.71 30.00
N GLY A 359 -14.12 10.22 30.09
CA GLY A 359 -15.23 10.67 29.24
C GLY A 359 -15.20 10.16 27.80
N LEU A 360 -14.31 9.20 27.47
CA LEU A 360 -14.27 8.54 26.17
C LEU A 360 -14.67 7.06 26.29
N PRO A 361 -15.27 6.47 25.24
CA PRO A 361 -15.45 5.02 25.20
C PRO A 361 -14.10 4.32 25.25
N ASP A 362 -14.08 3.12 25.82
CA ASP A 362 -12.94 2.20 25.76
C ASP A 362 -12.52 2.01 24.28
N PRO A 363 -11.32 2.49 23.87
CA PRO A 363 -10.91 2.45 22.47
C PRO A 363 -10.85 1.03 21.91
N ALA A 364 -10.34 0.07 22.67
CA ALA A 364 -10.25 -1.32 22.23
C ALA A 364 -11.65 -1.90 21.99
N ARG A 365 -12.59 -1.68 22.92
CA ARG A 365 -13.96 -2.18 22.74
C ARG A 365 -14.66 -1.51 21.56
N LEU A 366 -14.49 -0.20 21.37
CA LEU A 366 -15.10 0.51 20.26
C LEU A 366 -14.60 -0.03 18.91
N ILE A 367 -13.28 -0.19 18.74
CA ILE A 367 -12.69 -0.70 17.50
C ILE A 367 -13.23 -2.11 17.18
N ILE A 368 -13.26 -3.00 18.17
CA ILE A 368 -13.74 -4.38 18.01
C ILE A 368 -15.24 -4.40 17.70
N GLN A 369 -16.04 -3.59 18.39
CA GLN A 369 -17.47 -3.46 18.10
C GLN A 369 -17.71 -2.99 16.66
N ARG A 370 -16.96 -1.98 16.18
CA ARG A 370 -17.09 -1.50 14.81
C ARG A 370 -16.70 -2.57 13.80
N LEU A 371 -15.74 -3.44 14.12
CA LEU A 371 -15.39 -4.57 13.25
C LEU A 371 -16.52 -5.61 13.21
N GLU A 372 -17.08 -5.97 14.36
CA GLU A 372 -18.25 -6.87 14.44
C GLU A 372 -19.44 -6.33 13.63
N GLU A 373 -19.68 -5.03 13.68
CA GLU A 373 -20.72 -4.35 12.89
C GLU A 373 -20.41 -4.39 11.39
N ALA A 374 -19.19 -4.03 10.98
CA ALA A 374 -18.73 -4.09 9.59
C ALA A 374 -18.86 -5.52 9.02
N THR A 375 -18.50 -6.53 9.81
CA THR A 375 -18.61 -7.94 9.42
C THR A 375 -20.05 -8.41 9.25
N ARG A 376 -20.98 -7.90 10.06
CA ARG A 376 -22.41 -8.21 9.93
C ARG A 376 -23.01 -7.70 8.62
N VAL A 377 -22.61 -6.49 8.21
CA VAL A 377 -23.08 -5.87 6.95
C VAL A 377 -22.18 -6.15 5.76
N LYS A 378 -21.08 -6.91 5.96
CA LYS A 378 -20.06 -7.24 4.96
C LYS A 378 -19.41 -6.01 4.30
N ASP A 379 -19.13 -4.98 5.09
CA ASP A 379 -18.35 -3.83 4.62
C ASP A 379 -16.85 -4.16 4.60
N LEU A 380 -16.40 -4.70 3.47
CA LEU A 380 -15.04 -5.22 3.30
C LEU A 380 -13.96 -4.13 3.44
N ARG A 381 -14.30 -2.88 3.10
CA ARG A 381 -13.36 -1.75 3.20
C ARG A 381 -13.15 -1.35 4.66
N LEU A 382 -14.24 -1.26 5.43
CA LEU A 382 -14.17 -0.99 6.85
C LEU A 382 -13.55 -2.14 7.64
N GLU A 383 -13.83 -3.40 7.25
CA GLU A 383 -13.13 -4.57 7.79
C GLU A 383 -11.62 -4.45 7.64
N HIS A 384 -11.14 -4.07 6.44
CA HIS A 384 -9.71 -3.94 6.17
C HIS A 384 -9.06 -2.85 7.03
N ALA A 385 -9.68 -1.67 7.08
CA ALA A 385 -9.18 -0.54 7.86
C ALA A 385 -9.10 -0.86 9.36
N LEU A 386 -10.15 -1.48 9.92
CA LEU A 386 -10.21 -1.87 11.33
C LEU A 386 -9.26 -3.02 11.66
N ALA A 387 -9.16 -4.04 10.80
CA ALA A 387 -8.22 -5.13 10.99
C ALA A 387 -6.76 -4.63 10.95
N GLY A 388 -6.45 -3.66 10.08
CA GLY A 388 -5.14 -2.99 10.04
C GLY A 388 -4.83 -2.20 11.30
N LEU A 389 -5.82 -1.49 11.84
CA LEU A 389 -5.68 -0.82 13.14
C LEU A 389 -5.44 -1.82 14.28
N ILE A 390 -6.22 -2.91 14.35
CA ILE A 390 -6.04 -3.96 15.37
C ILE A 390 -4.67 -4.63 15.23
N LYS A 391 -4.21 -4.88 13.99
CA LYS A 391 -2.87 -5.39 13.71
C LYS A 391 -1.81 -4.51 14.38
N ASN A 392 -1.81 -3.20 14.13
CA ASN A 392 -0.85 -2.28 14.73
C ASN A 392 -0.90 -2.31 16.26
N LEU A 393 -2.11 -2.28 16.82
CA LEU A 393 -2.33 -2.32 18.27
C LEU A 393 -1.94 -3.67 18.90
N SER A 394 -1.90 -4.77 18.14
CA SER A 394 -1.58 -6.11 18.62
C SER A 394 -0.07 -6.43 18.68
N ILE A 395 0.77 -5.58 18.09
CA ILE A 395 2.22 -5.77 18.07
C ILE A 395 2.83 -5.68 19.49
N PRO A 396 2.54 -4.61 20.29
CA PRO A 396 3.04 -4.52 21.66
C PRO A 396 2.53 -5.64 22.55
N ARG A 397 3.40 -6.18 23.40
CA ARG A 397 3.05 -7.30 24.29
C ARG A 397 1.93 -6.95 25.28
N GLN A 398 1.93 -5.73 25.78
CA GLN A 398 1.03 -5.18 26.79
C GLN A 398 -0.42 -5.13 26.30
N ASN A 399 -0.61 -4.96 24.99
CA ASN A 399 -1.93 -4.79 24.38
C ASN A 399 -2.62 -6.11 24.07
N LYS A 400 -1.87 -7.21 23.92
CA LYS A 400 -2.40 -8.49 23.44
C LYS A 400 -3.55 -8.99 24.31
N GLN A 401 -3.32 -9.07 25.62
CA GLN A 401 -4.34 -9.53 26.56
C GLN A 401 -5.56 -8.59 26.56
N ILE A 402 -5.34 -7.27 26.56
CA ILE A 402 -6.41 -6.26 26.51
C ILE A 402 -7.30 -6.48 25.29
N LEU A 403 -6.71 -6.58 24.10
CA LEU A 403 -7.47 -6.79 22.85
C LEU A 403 -8.24 -8.11 22.86
N GLY A 404 -7.63 -9.18 23.38
CA GLY A 404 -8.30 -10.48 23.54
C GLY A 404 -9.50 -10.44 24.47
N GLU A 405 -9.35 -9.84 25.66
CA GLU A 405 -10.42 -9.64 26.64
C GLU A 405 -11.60 -8.83 26.08
N LYS A 406 -11.33 -7.93 25.12
CA LYS A 406 -12.36 -7.10 24.46
C LYS A 406 -13.01 -7.77 23.25
N GLY A 407 -12.56 -8.98 22.89
CA GLY A 407 -13.18 -9.83 21.87
C GLY A 407 -12.46 -9.88 20.51
N ALA A 408 -11.22 -9.38 20.40
CA ALA A 408 -10.54 -9.28 19.10
C ALA A 408 -10.40 -10.62 18.36
N ILE A 409 -10.18 -11.72 19.08
CA ILE A 409 -10.03 -13.06 18.49
C ILE A 409 -11.29 -13.45 17.69
N PHE A 410 -12.47 -13.33 18.31
CA PHE A 410 -13.74 -13.71 17.68
C PHE A 410 -14.21 -12.71 16.64
N ALA A 411 -13.81 -11.43 16.74
CA ALA A 411 -14.13 -10.43 15.73
C ALA A 411 -13.31 -10.61 14.43
N LEU A 412 -12.07 -11.11 14.54
CA LEU A 412 -11.20 -11.36 13.39
C LEU A 412 -11.46 -12.70 12.71
N GLU A 413 -11.92 -13.70 13.46
CA GLU A 413 -12.13 -15.07 12.98
C GLU A 413 -12.98 -15.16 11.69
N PRO A 414 -14.12 -14.43 11.54
CA PRO A 414 -14.94 -14.50 10.32
C PRO A 414 -14.26 -13.90 9.08
N LEU A 415 -13.22 -13.08 9.25
CA LEU A 415 -12.51 -12.47 8.11
C LEU A 415 -11.65 -13.51 7.37
N MET A 416 -11.34 -14.66 7.97
CA MET A 416 -10.59 -15.74 7.31
C MET A 416 -11.40 -16.39 6.17
N ASP A 417 -12.73 -16.26 6.17
CA ASP A 417 -13.64 -16.76 5.14
C ASP A 417 -13.83 -15.80 3.95
N ARG A 418 -13.20 -14.60 3.98
CA ARG A 418 -13.37 -13.62 2.91
C ARG A 418 -12.68 -14.10 1.62
N SER A 419 -13.28 -13.80 0.48
CA SER A 419 -12.68 -14.05 -0.84
C SER A 419 -11.51 -13.12 -1.16
N ILE A 420 -11.35 -12.03 -0.40
CA ILE A 420 -10.30 -11.03 -0.56
C ILE A 420 -9.06 -11.47 0.21
N LEU A 421 -8.01 -11.88 -0.51
CA LEU A 421 -6.76 -12.38 0.07
C LEU A 421 -6.12 -11.41 1.10
N PRO A 422 -6.03 -10.09 0.84
CA PRO A 422 -5.58 -9.13 1.85
C PRO A 422 -6.31 -9.19 3.20
N LEU A 423 -7.64 -9.46 3.19
CA LEU A 423 -8.43 -9.59 4.42
C LEU A 423 -8.13 -10.90 5.17
N VAL A 424 -7.97 -12.00 4.43
CA VAL A 424 -7.57 -13.29 5.02
C VAL A 424 -6.18 -13.15 5.66
N MET A 425 -5.23 -12.58 4.92
CA MET A 425 -3.86 -12.37 5.37
C MET A 425 -3.77 -11.47 6.61
N ILE A 426 -4.49 -10.35 6.63
CA ILE A 426 -4.46 -9.43 7.76
C ILE A 426 -5.12 -10.05 9.00
N SER A 427 -6.20 -10.83 8.84
CA SER A 427 -6.83 -11.55 9.94
C SER A 427 -5.90 -12.60 10.54
N VAL A 428 -5.39 -13.53 9.72
CA VAL A 428 -4.47 -14.59 10.17
C VAL A 428 -3.21 -14.00 10.80
N GLY A 429 -2.61 -12.99 10.16
CA GLY A 429 -1.42 -12.30 10.67
C GLY A 429 -1.68 -11.60 12.02
N THR A 430 -2.86 -11.00 12.20
CA THR A 430 -3.24 -10.33 13.46
C THR A 430 -3.51 -11.34 14.58
N LEU A 431 -4.22 -12.43 14.30
CA LEU A 431 -4.43 -13.53 15.26
C LEU A 431 -3.10 -14.15 15.71
N LYS A 432 -2.13 -14.29 14.78
CA LYS A 432 -0.76 -14.70 15.10
C LYS A 432 -0.09 -13.71 16.07
N HIS A 433 -0.22 -12.40 15.87
CA HIS A 433 0.36 -11.40 16.79
C HIS A 433 -0.30 -11.45 18.18
N LEU A 434 -1.63 -11.53 18.23
CA LEU A 434 -2.40 -11.60 19.48
C LEU A 434 -2.05 -12.82 20.34
N THR A 435 -1.74 -13.96 19.72
CA THR A 435 -1.40 -15.22 20.42
C THR A 435 0.07 -15.34 20.80
N GLN A 436 0.96 -14.53 20.21
CA GLN A 436 2.40 -14.64 20.44
C GLN A 436 2.76 -14.32 21.90
N GLY A 437 3.08 -15.36 22.67
CA GLY A 437 3.49 -15.25 24.07
C GLY A 437 2.35 -14.90 25.04
N ASN A 438 1.09 -15.08 24.63
CA ASN A 438 -0.09 -14.79 25.45
C ASN A 438 -1.01 -16.02 25.51
N VAL A 439 -1.09 -16.66 26.68
CA VAL A 439 -1.79 -17.94 26.86
C VAL A 439 -3.30 -17.78 26.92
N GLU A 440 -3.78 -16.62 27.35
CA GLU A 440 -5.20 -16.28 27.46
C GLU A 440 -5.80 -16.15 26.07
N ASN A 441 -5.15 -15.41 25.18
CA ASN A 441 -5.54 -15.32 23.77
C ASN A 441 -5.42 -16.66 23.07
N ALA A 442 -4.38 -17.43 23.35
CA ALA A 442 -4.25 -18.78 22.83
C ALA A 442 -5.39 -19.70 23.31
N SER A 443 -5.85 -19.54 24.56
CA SER A 443 -7.00 -20.27 25.09
C SER A 443 -8.31 -19.88 24.39
N LEU A 444 -8.45 -18.60 23.97
CA LEU A 444 -9.59 -18.15 23.17
C LEU A 444 -9.58 -18.75 21.76
N MET A 445 -8.41 -18.90 21.13
CA MET A 445 -8.29 -19.54 19.81
C MET A 445 -8.79 -20.98 19.78
N VAL A 446 -8.70 -21.72 20.89
CA VAL A 446 -9.12 -23.12 20.96
C VAL A 446 -10.50 -23.33 21.58
N LYS A 447 -11.18 -22.25 21.98
CA LYS A 447 -12.46 -22.32 22.66
C LYS A 447 -13.59 -22.43 21.64
N SER A 448 -14.30 -23.56 21.63
CA SER A 448 -15.54 -23.74 20.88
C SER A 448 -16.69 -22.97 21.51
N ASN A 449 -17.63 -22.49 20.68
CA ASN A 449 -18.85 -21.84 21.12
C ASN A 449 -20.06 -22.75 20.85
N GLY A 450 -20.36 -23.65 21.78
CA GLY A 450 -21.39 -24.67 21.56
C GLY A 450 -20.99 -25.67 20.47
N ASP A 451 -21.80 -25.78 19.42
CA ASP A 451 -21.56 -26.67 18.27
C ASP A 451 -20.62 -26.03 17.22
N ASP A 452 -20.33 -24.73 17.32
CA ASP A 452 -19.48 -24.04 16.36
C ASP A 452 -18.00 -24.43 16.54
N PRO A 453 -17.25 -24.61 15.44
CA PRO A 453 -15.82 -24.89 15.49
C PRO A 453 -15.06 -23.79 16.24
N SER A 454 -13.97 -24.16 16.91
CA SER A 454 -13.07 -23.16 17.49
C SER A 454 -12.40 -22.34 16.38
N PRO A 455 -11.92 -21.11 16.68
CA PRO A 455 -11.12 -20.34 15.73
C PRO A 455 -9.90 -21.11 15.18
N LEU A 456 -9.30 -22.01 15.97
CA LEU A 456 -8.25 -22.92 15.52
C LEU A 456 -8.77 -23.93 14.49
N GLN A 457 -9.91 -24.58 14.74
CA GLN A 457 -10.50 -25.52 13.78
C GLN A 457 -10.85 -24.81 12.45
N HIS A 458 -11.38 -23.59 12.53
CA HIS A 458 -11.64 -22.78 11.36
C HIS A 458 -10.33 -22.45 10.62
N LEU A 459 -9.30 -21.94 11.31
CA LEU A 459 -7.98 -21.69 10.71
C LEU A 459 -7.44 -22.93 9.99
N LEU A 460 -7.48 -24.11 10.60
CA LEU A 460 -7.00 -25.34 9.97
C LEU A 460 -7.77 -25.67 8.68
N THR A 461 -9.09 -25.43 8.68
CA THR A 461 -9.93 -25.58 7.49
C THR A 461 -9.55 -24.58 6.39
N VAL A 462 -9.25 -23.33 6.76
CA VAL A 462 -8.78 -22.30 5.81
C VAL A 462 -7.44 -22.70 5.22
N LEU A 463 -6.48 -23.16 6.03
CA LEU A 463 -5.15 -23.57 5.57
C LEU A 463 -5.19 -24.81 4.66
N GLU A 464 -6.17 -25.70 4.85
CA GLU A 464 -6.38 -26.86 3.99
C GLU A 464 -6.90 -26.46 2.60
N LYS A 465 -7.78 -25.46 2.54
CA LYS A 465 -8.48 -25.02 1.32
C LYS A 465 -7.75 -23.91 0.57
N ASN A 466 -6.94 -23.10 1.26
CA ASN A 466 -6.28 -21.93 0.71
C ASN A 466 -4.84 -22.28 0.32
N ASP A 467 -4.51 -22.06 -0.95
CA ASP A 467 -3.21 -22.35 -1.54
C ASP A 467 -2.32 -21.11 -1.68
N ASP A 468 -2.59 -20.03 -0.98
CA ASP A 468 -1.66 -18.91 -0.91
C ASP A 468 -0.50 -19.24 0.06
N PRO A 469 0.77 -19.18 -0.38
CA PRO A 469 1.91 -19.52 0.48
C PRO A 469 2.09 -18.50 1.63
N GLY A 470 1.61 -17.26 1.47
CA GLY A 470 1.57 -16.26 2.53
C GLY A 470 0.62 -16.68 3.65
N VAL A 471 -0.60 -17.10 3.30
CA VAL A 471 -1.61 -17.57 4.26
C VAL A 471 -1.11 -18.83 4.97
N LYS A 472 -0.53 -19.80 4.24
CA LYS A 472 0.03 -21.02 4.84
C LYS A 472 1.18 -20.72 5.80
N SER A 473 2.06 -19.80 5.45
CA SER A 473 3.17 -19.39 6.30
C SER A 473 2.70 -18.68 7.57
N GLU A 474 1.81 -17.70 7.45
CA GLU A 474 1.31 -16.93 8.59
C GLU A 474 0.40 -17.78 9.51
N GLY A 475 -0.45 -18.63 8.93
CA GLY A 475 -1.26 -19.58 9.69
C GLY A 475 -0.43 -20.68 10.35
N GLY A 476 0.60 -21.19 9.68
CA GLY A 476 1.57 -22.10 10.27
C GLY A 476 2.27 -21.49 11.48
N ARG A 477 2.72 -20.23 11.38
CA ARG A 477 3.32 -19.52 12.53
C ARG A 477 2.34 -19.25 13.66
N LEU A 478 1.06 -19.04 13.36
CA LEU A 478 0.01 -18.96 14.39
C LEU A 478 -0.03 -20.29 15.17
N VAL A 479 -0.09 -21.43 14.48
CA VAL A 479 -0.07 -22.76 15.12
C VAL A 479 1.21 -22.96 15.94
N VAL A 480 2.37 -22.56 15.41
CA VAL A 480 3.65 -22.60 16.15
C VAL A 480 3.59 -21.78 17.44
N ASN A 481 2.97 -20.58 17.42
CA ASN A 481 2.80 -19.77 18.62
C ASN A 481 1.96 -20.48 19.68
N LEU A 482 0.87 -21.16 19.28
CA LEU A 482 0.04 -21.95 20.20
C LEU A 482 0.82 -23.11 20.82
N VAL A 483 1.60 -23.84 20.00
CA VAL A 483 2.41 -24.97 20.45
C VAL A 483 3.53 -24.53 21.39
N ARG A 484 4.21 -23.42 21.11
CA ARG A 484 5.31 -22.89 21.95
C ARG A 484 4.85 -22.60 23.39
N LEU A 485 3.58 -22.24 23.58
CA LEU A 485 3.02 -21.97 24.90
C LEU A 485 2.90 -23.23 25.77
N LEU A 486 2.89 -24.44 25.19
CA LEU A 486 2.87 -25.69 25.96
C LEU A 486 4.11 -25.88 26.84
N SER A 487 5.24 -25.29 26.41
CA SER A 487 6.55 -25.42 27.06
C SER A 487 7.05 -24.13 27.69
N THR A 488 6.26 -23.05 27.62
CA THR A 488 6.63 -21.76 28.21
C THR A 488 6.24 -21.75 29.70
N PRO A 489 7.18 -21.49 30.63
CA PRO A 489 6.84 -21.37 32.04
C PRO A 489 5.86 -20.21 32.27
N HIS A 490 4.72 -20.48 32.89
CA HIS A 490 3.79 -19.44 33.35
C HIS A 490 3.85 -19.32 34.88
N PRO A 491 3.61 -18.12 35.46
CA PRO A 491 3.42 -17.97 36.90
C PRO A 491 2.36 -18.95 37.39
N LYS A 492 2.58 -19.60 38.53
CA LYS A 492 1.58 -20.51 39.12
C LYS A 492 0.40 -19.69 39.67
N GLY A 493 -0.82 -20.11 39.36
CA GLY A 493 -2.05 -19.48 39.84
C GLY A 493 -2.72 -18.58 38.81
N ASP A 494 -1.97 -17.62 38.25
CA ASP A 494 -2.47 -16.80 37.15
C ASP A 494 -2.33 -17.57 35.83
N HIS A 495 -3.42 -17.63 35.05
CA HIS A 495 -3.50 -18.30 33.74
C HIS A 495 -3.54 -19.84 33.71
N ASP A 496 -3.54 -20.54 34.85
CA ASP A 496 -3.59 -22.01 34.91
C ASP A 496 -4.79 -22.60 34.14
N GLN A 497 -5.96 -21.95 34.24
CA GLN A 497 -7.16 -22.36 33.51
C GLN A 497 -6.97 -22.22 31.99
N ALA A 498 -6.45 -21.08 31.54
CA ALA A 498 -6.21 -20.81 30.13
C ALA A 498 -5.20 -21.81 29.53
N TYR A 499 -4.10 -22.07 30.26
CA TYR A 499 -3.13 -23.10 29.88
C TYR A 499 -3.77 -24.49 29.81
N GLY A 500 -4.57 -24.87 30.81
CA GLY A 500 -5.28 -26.16 30.81
C GLY A 500 -6.23 -26.33 29.63
N THR A 501 -6.96 -25.27 29.26
CA THR A 501 -7.82 -25.24 28.07
C THR A 501 -7.01 -25.40 26.78
N LEU A 502 -5.94 -24.62 26.62
CA LEU A 502 -5.03 -24.70 25.46
C LEU A 502 -4.44 -26.10 25.32
N LYS A 503 -3.85 -26.61 26.41
CA LYS A 503 -3.24 -27.93 26.47
C LYS A 503 -4.23 -29.02 26.04
N SER A 504 -5.41 -29.07 26.68
CA SER A 504 -6.40 -30.11 26.39
C SER A 504 -6.90 -30.09 24.96
N ALA A 505 -6.97 -28.91 24.33
CA ALA A 505 -7.41 -28.78 22.95
C ALA A 505 -6.34 -29.21 21.94
N LEU A 506 -5.07 -28.84 22.17
CA LEU A 506 -3.96 -29.25 21.30
C LEU A 506 -3.71 -30.76 21.37
N GLU A 507 -3.82 -31.37 22.55
CA GLU A 507 -3.73 -32.83 22.75
C GLU A 507 -4.87 -33.63 22.11
N LYS A 508 -5.89 -32.96 21.54
CA LYS A 508 -7.03 -33.59 20.85
C LYS A 508 -7.10 -33.25 19.37
N SER A 509 -6.16 -32.46 18.85
CA SER A 509 -6.22 -31.88 17.51
C SER A 509 -5.00 -32.29 16.67
N PRO A 510 -4.92 -33.53 16.16
CA PRO A 510 -3.76 -33.99 15.37
C PRO A 510 -3.53 -33.18 14.07
N SER A 511 -4.56 -32.52 13.55
CA SER A 511 -4.48 -31.67 12.35
C SER A 511 -3.58 -30.43 12.52
N ILE A 512 -3.19 -30.07 13.74
CA ILE A 512 -2.19 -29.01 13.98
C ILE A 512 -0.80 -29.36 13.42
N LEU A 513 -0.56 -30.64 13.11
CA LEU A 513 0.69 -31.07 12.48
C LEU A 513 0.80 -30.59 11.04
N ASP A 514 -0.31 -30.51 10.29
CA ASP A 514 -0.25 -30.26 8.85
C ASP A 514 0.35 -28.89 8.50
N PRO A 515 0.00 -27.78 9.17
CA PRO A 515 0.67 -26.49 8.95
C PRO A 515 2.15 -26.51 9.35
N CYS A 516 2.51 -27.22 10.42
CA CYS A 516 3.90 -27.37 10.85
C CYS A 516 4.73 -28.12 9.80
N LEU A 517 4.21 -29.25 9.32
CA LEU A 517 4.84 -30.09 8.31
C LEU A 517 4.94 -29.38 6.96
N TRP A 518 3.92 -28.62 6.58
CA TRP A 518 3.96 -27.82 5.35
C TRP A 518 5.12 -26.81 5.39
N MET A 519 5.35 -26.11 6.51
CA MET A 519 6.49 -25.20 6.62
C MET A 519 7.85 -25.92 6.52
N VAL A 520 7.97 -27.14 7.06
CA VAL A 520 9.21 -27.94 6.97
C VAL A 520 9.47 -28.42 5.55
N VAL A 521 8.44 -28.90 4.85
CA VAL A 521 8.55 -29.54 3.54
C VAL A 521 8.63 -28.51 2.40
N TRP A 522 7.79 -27.47 2.44
CA TRP A 522 7.55 -26.60 1.28
C TRP A 522 8.07 -25.17 1.42
N SER A 523 8.44 -24.71 2.62
CA SER A 523 8.90 -23.34 2.78
C SER A 523 10.33 -23.13 2.27
N LYS A 524 10.52 -22.15 1.38
CA LYS A 524 11.85 -21.70 0.97
C LYS A 524 12.62 -21.00 2.09
N PHE A 525 11.91 -20.40 3.05
CA PHE A 525 12.53 -19.60 4.10
C PHE A 525 13.01 -20.49 5.26
N ALA A 526 14.32 -20.48 5.53
CA ALA A 526 14.93 -21.28 6.58
C ALA A 526 14.31 -21.01 7.97
N VAL A 527 13.95 -19.75 8.25
CA VAL A 527 13.28 -19.36 9.49
C VAL A 527 11.92 -20.07 9.68
N LEU A 528 11.15 -20.26 8.61
CA LEU A 528 9.85 -20.94 8.67
C LEU A 528 10.01 -22.45 8.79
N ARG A 529 10.96 -23.04 8.06
CA ARG A 529 11.35 -24.45 8.24
C ARG A 529 11.72 -24.72 9.70
N ASN A 530 12.52 -23.83 10.28
CA ASN A 530 12.93 -23.91 11.68
C ASN A 530 11.76 -23.77 12.67
N ASP A 531 10.85 -22.83 12.44
CA ASP A 531 9.62 -22.67 13.26
C ASP A 531 8.77 -23.95 13.24
N GLY A 532 8.60 -24.57 12.07
CA GLY A 532 7.90 -25.85 11.93
C GLY A 532 8.59 -26.99 12.68
N LEU A 533 9.92 -27.13 12.53
CA LEU A 533 10.70 -28.15 13.26
C LEU A 533 10.58 -27.97 14.78
N LEU A 534 10.70 -26.73 15.27
CA LEU A 534 10.56 -26.43 16.70
C LEU A 534 9.19 -26.85 17.22
N ALA A 535 8.10 -26.53 16.51
CA ALA A 535 6.76 -26.96 16.94
C ALA A 535 6.62 -28.49 16.98
N LEU A 536 7.15 -29.21 15.98
CA LEU A 536 7.12 -30.68 15.96
C LEU A 536 7.92 -31.29 17.12
N ILE A 537 9.08 -30.73 17.46
CA ILE A 537 9.89 -31.16 18.62
C ILE A 537 9.09 -30.97 19.91
N LEU A 538 8.51 -29.78 20.10
CA LEU A 538 7.73 -29.47 21.30
C LEU A 538 6.53 -30.39 21.45
N LEU A 539 5.82 -30.69 20.36
CA LEU A 539 4.74 -31.68 20.36
C LEU A 539 5.24 -33.09 20.69
N ALA A 540 6.36 -33.52 20.12
CA ALA A 540 6.92 -34.85 20.37
C ALA A 540 7.42 -35.04 21.81
N GLN A 541 7.81 -33.94 22.47
CA GLN A 541 8.24 -33.92 23.87
C GLN A 541 7.07 -33.72 24.85
N HIS A 542 5.92 -33.25 24.38
CA HIS A 542 4.80 -32.88 25.26
C HIS A 542 4.09 -34.09 25.91
N SER A 543 3.76 -35.10 25.11
CA SER A 543 3.03 -36.30 25.56
C SER A 543 3.34 -37.48 24.63
N ASP A 544 3.12 -38.72 25.10
CA ASP A 544 3.29 -39.90 24.25
C ASP A 544 2.28 -39.92 23.08
N ALA A 545 1.07 -39.39 23.28
CA ALA A 545 0.05 -39.29 22.23
C ALA A 545 0.51 -38.36 21.08
N THR A 546 0.99 -37.17 21.42
CA THR A 546 1.50 -36.20 20.44
C THR A 546 2.80 -36.70 19.79
N ARG A 547 3.67 -37.38 20.54
CA ARG A 547 4.86 -38.05 19.97
C ARG A 547 4.48 -39.09 18.92
N LYS A 548 3.49 -39.92 19.21
CA LYS A 548 2.96 -40.91 18.27
C LYS A 548 2.44 -40.24 16.99
N TRP A 549 1.69 -39.14 17.09
CA TRP A 549 1.21 -38.44 15.89
C TRP A 549 2.34 -37.88 15.02
N VAL A 550 3.37 -37.30 15.65
CA VAL A 550 4.55 -36.80 14.93
C VAL A 550 5.30 -37.96 14.26
N ALA A 551 5.48 -39.08 14.96
CA ALA A 551 6.10 -40.29 14.40
C ALA A 551 5.31 -40.83 13.18
N GLU A 552 3.98 -40.90 13.29
CA GLU A 552 3.08 -41.33 12.22
C GLU A 552 3.03 -40.38 11.02
N SER A 553 3.48 -39.13 11.16
CA SER A 553 3.47 -38.15 10.07
C SER A 553 4.73 -38.16 9.21
N ILE A 554 5.85 -38.68 9.72
CA ILE A 554 7.14 -38.70 9.00
C ILE A 554 7.11 -39.49 7.68
N PRO A 555 6.42 -40.65 7.57
CA PRO A 555 6.32 -41.35 6.29
C PRO A 555 5.31 -40.74 5.33
N ARG A 556 4.52 -39.74 5.76
CA ARG A 556 3.45 -39.15 4.94
C ARG A 556 4.04 -38.22 3.88
N SER A 557 3.29 -38.10 2.78
CA SER A 557 3.51 -37.05 1.78
C SER A 557 2.58 -35.88 2.05
N ILE A 558 3.13 -34.67 2.10
CA ILE A 558 2.41 -33.42 2.22
C ILE A 558 2.18 -32.87 0.82
N ALA A 559 0.93 -32.58 0.47
CA ALA A 559 0.60 -32.08 -0.86
C ALA A 559 1.29 -30.73 -1.17
N GLU A 560 1.84 -30.60 -2.39
CA GLU A 560 2.61 -29.44 -2.93
C GLU A 560 1.76 -28.16 -3.11
N ARG A 561 0.54 -28.12 -2.60
CA ARG A 561 -0.41 -27.07 -2.97
C ARG A 561 0.07 -25.69 -2.51
N GLY A 562 0.05 -24.72 -3.42
CA GLY A 562 0.22 -23.30 -3.11
C GLY A 562 1.61 -22.69 -3.21
N LEU A 563 2.41 -23.10 -4.19
CA LEU A 563 3.72 -22.51 -4.47
C LEU A 563 3.66 -21.63 -5.73
N SER A 564 4.30 -20.46 -5.69
CA SER A 564 4.47 -19.62 -6.90
C SER A 564 5.43 -20.29 -7.91
N LYS A 565 5.43 -19.87 -9.19
CA LYS A 565 6.34 -20.44 -10.21
C LYS A 565 7.81 -20.28 -9.82
N GLU A 566 8.18 -19.16 -9.22
CA GLU A 566 9.54 -18.93 -8.72
C GLU A 566 9.88 -19.85 -7.53
N ASP A 567 8.90 -20.15 -6.67
CA ASP A 567 9.07 -21.13 -5.59
C ASP A 567 9.18 -22.57 -6.12
N GLN A 568 8.51 -22.87 -7.24
CA GLN A 568 8.61 -24.15 -7.94
C GLN A 568 9.98 -24.33 -8.60
N ASP A 569 10.56 -23.27 -9.17
CA ASP A 569 11.87 -23.30 -9.83
C ASP A 569 13.01 -23.50 -8.81
N VAL A 570 12.90 -22.91 -7.61
CA VAL A 570 13.85 -23.16 -6.52
C VAL A 570 13.69 -24.57 -5.96
N ALA A 571 12.46 -25.05 -5.76
CA ALA A 571 12.19 -26.43 -5.31
C ALA A 571 12.66 -27.49 -6.32
N THR A 572 12.75 -27.15 -7.61
CA THR A 572 13.23 -28.05 -8.68
C THR A 572 14.72 -27.91 -9.00
N SER A 573 15.40 -26.87 -8.53
CA SER A 573 16.84 -26.64 -8.78
C SER A 573 17.80 -27.56 -8.02
N SER A 574 17.30 -28.51 -7.23
CA SER A 574 18.12 -29.52 -6.56
C SER A 574 18.19 -30.82 -7.39
N SER A 575 19.34 -31.01 -8.05
CA SER A 575 19.81 -32.17 -8.84
C SER A 575 19.29 -32.34 -10.28
N GLU A 576 20.22 -32.28 -11.25
CA GLU A 576 20.06 -33.00 -12.52
C GLU A 576 20.01 -34.51 -12.22
N PRO A 577 18.99 -35.26 -12.68
CA PRO A 577 18.91 -36.67 -12.37
C PRO A 577 19.81 -37.48 -13.31
N ALA A 578 20.70 -38.29 -12.73
CA ALA A 578 21.27 -39.45 -13.42
C ALA A 578 20.14 -40.40 -13.85
N GLU A 579 20.21 -40.92 -15.08
CA GLU A 579 19.19 -41.79 -15.67
C GLU A 579 18.99 -43.08 -14.86
N GLY A 580 17.85 -43.21 -14.19
CA GLY A 580 17.40 -44.46 -13.55
C GLY A 580 16.28 -44.23 -12.53
N GLU A 581 15.08 -44.74 -12.84
CA GLU A 581 13.91 -44.86 -11.94
C GLU A 581 13.34 -43.57 -11.31
N LYS A 582 12.44 -42.91 -12.04
CA LYS A 582 11.56 -41.85 -11.52
C LYS A 582 10.50 -42.43 -10.55
N LYS A 583 10.78 -42.48 -9.26
CA LYS A 583 9.75 -42.35 -8.21
C LYS A 583 9.66 -40.88 -7.82
N ASN A 584 8.49 -40.28 -7.98
CA ASN A 584 8.24 -38.89 -7.60
C ASN A 584 8.23 -38.79 -6.06
N THR A 585 9.38 -38.51 -5.44
CA THR A 585 9.58 -38.40 -3.97
C THR A 585 9.18 -37.03 -3.39
N LYS A 586 8.62 -36.14 -4.21
CA LYS A 586 8.24 -34.79 -3.80
C LYS A 586 7.21 -34.82 -2.65
N GLY A 587 7.47 -33.99 -1.64
CA GLY A 587 6.55 -33.77 -0.51
C GLY A 587 6.62 -34.79 0.61
N ILE A 588 7.46 -35.82 0.54
CA ILE A 588 7.65 -36.77 1.64
C ILE A 588 8.39 -36.07 2.80
N VAL A 589 7.83 -36.13 4.00
CA VAL A 589 8.39 -35.45 5.19
C VAL A 589 9.79 -35.99 5.50
N TRP A 590 9.96 -37.31 5.49
CA TRP A 590 11.26 -37.95 5.66
C TRP A 590 12.33 -37.41 4.71
N ASP A 591 12.04 -37.35 3.40
CA ASP A 591 13.01 -36.88 2.40
C ASP A 591 13.38 -35.42 2.64
N SER A 592 12.42 -34.58 3.04
CA SER A 592 12.67 -33.17 3.37
C SER A 592 13.56 -33.03 4.61
N LEU A 593 13.35 -33.85 5.65
CA LEU A 593 14.22 -33.88 6.83
C LEU A 593 15.64 -34.32 6.49
N VAL A 594 15.78 -35.33 5.62
CA VAL A 594 17.06 -35.84 5.12
C VAL A 594 17.80 -34.74 4.34
N GLN A 595 17.12 -34.01 3.46
CA GLN A 595 17.70 -32.87 2.73
C GLN A 595 18.17 -31.77 3.69
N ILE A 596 17.35 -31.42 4.69
CA ILE A 596 17.74 -30.45 5.72
C ILE A 596 18.99 -30.91 6.46
N LEU A 597 19.07 -32.18 6.88
CA LEU A 597 20.24 -32.73 7.58
C LEU A 597 21.51 -32.71 6.72
N ALA A 598 21.38 -33.05 5.44
CA ALA A 598 22.46 -32.99 4.46
C ALA A 598 22.93 -31.56 4.15
N GLY A 599 22.18 -30.53 4.59
CA GLY A 599 22.48 -29.14 4.27
C GLY A 599 22.12 -28.79 2.82
N GLU A 600 21.22 -29.56 2.19
CA GLU A 600 20.81 -29.35 0.81
C GLU A 600 19.78 -28.21 0.71
N GLY A 601 20.02 -27.27 -0.20
CA GLY A 601 19.13 -26.13 -0.50
C GLY A 601 19.64 -24.78 0.04
N ASN A 602 19.14 -23.69 -0.55
CA ASN A 602 19.55 -22.33 -0.18
C ASN A 602 19.20 -22.01 1.28
N GLY A 603 20.18 -21.52 2.04
CA GLY A 603 20.00 -20.95 3.37
C GLY A 603 19.78 -21.94 4.52
N VAL A 604 20.13 -23.22 4.37
CA VAL A 604 20.03 -24.20 5.49
C VAL A 604 21.16 -23.96 6.50
N GLU A 605 20.90 -23.08 7.47
CA GLU A 605 21.81 -22.76 8.57
C GLU A 605 21.99 -23.93 9.55
N GLY A 606 23.10 -23.93 10.31
CA GLY A 606 23.42 -24.98 11.30
C GLY A 606 22.29 -25.22 12.33
N GLY A 607 21.58 -24.16 12.74
CA GLY A 607 20.46 -24.27 13.68
C GLY A 607 19.28 -25.11 13.16
N VAL A 608 18.98 -25.04 11.86
CA VAL A 608 17.88 -25.83 11.25
C VAL A 608 18.26 -27.31 11.21
N ARG A 609 19.53 -27.61 10.91
CA ARG A 609 20.08 -28.97 10.93
C ARG A 609 20.04 -29.57 12.34
N CYS A 610 20.40 -28.78 13.35
CA CYS A 610 20.32 -29.20 14.75
C CYS A 610 18.88 -29.57 15.15
N ASN A 611 17.91 -28.74 14.81
CA ASN A 611 16.50 -29.02 15.13
C ASN A 611 15.96 -30.25 14.38
N ALA A 612 16.31 -30.45 13.10
CA ALA A 612 15.97 -31.67 12.39
C ALA A 612 16.57 -32.93 13.07
N THR A 613 17.82 -32.82 13.53
CA THR A 613 18.51 -33.91 14.27
C THR A 613 17.80 -34.23 15.58
N VAL A 614 17.46 -33.21 16.36
CA VAL A 614 16.72 -33.35 17.63
C VAL A 614 15.35 -33.98 17.41
N LEU A 615 14.63 -33.53 16.37
CA LEU A 615 13.32 -34.09 16.03
C LEU A 615 13.41 -35.58 15.75
N LEU A 616 14.31 -35.99 14.85
CA LEU A 616 14.49 -37.41 14.52
C LEU A 616 14.90 -38.23 15.75
N ALA A 617 15.86 -37.76 16.53
CA ALA A 617 16.30 -38.47 17.74
C ALA A 617 15.14 -38.66 18.75
N THR A 618 14.22 -37.69 18.82
CA THR A 618 13.06 -37.74 19.72
C THR A 618 12.02 -38.77 19.27
N ILE A 619 11.81 -38.94 17.97
CA ILE A 619 10.68 -39.74 17.44
C ILE A 619 11.08 -41.12 16.90
N LEU A 620 12.35 -41.36 16.55
CA LEU A 620 12.80 -42.64 16.00
C LEU A 620 12.48 -43.86 16.89
N PRO A 621 12.61 -43.82 18.23
CA PRO A 621 12.19 -44.94 19.08
C PRO A 621 10.70 -45.26 18.93
N GLU A 622 9.86 -44.23 18.85
CA GLU A 622 8.41 -44.37 18.65
C GLU A 622 8.09 -44.88 17.22
N MET A 623 8.82 -44.41 16.21
CA MET A 623 8.65 -44.91 14.84
C MET A 623 8.99 -46.40 14.73
N ARG A 624 9.99 -46.88 15.46
CA ARG A 624 10.33 -48.30 15.52
C ARG A 624 9.27 -49.13 16.21
N SER A 625 8.80 -48.68 17.37
CA SER A 625 7.76 -49.40 18.13
C SER A 625 6.47 -49.54 17.30
N LEU A 626 6.18 -48.56 16.44
CA LEU A 626 5.05 -48.55 15.53
C LEU A 626 5.30 -49.25 14.17
N GLY A 627 6.53 -49.73 13.90
CA GLY A 627 6.87 -50.38 12.64
C GLY A 627 6.85 -49.44 11.42
N LEU A 628 7.11 -48.14 11.62
CA LEU A 628 7.06 -47.10 10.59
C LEU A 628 8.40 -46.89 9.86
N MET A 629 9.48 -47.56 10.31
CA MET A 629 10.80 -47.47 9.68
C MET A 629 10.78 -48.17 8.32
N GLN A 630 11.18 -47.46 7.26
CA GLN A 630 11.31 -48.04 5.92
C GLN A 630 12.75 -48.50 5.64
N ASP A 631 12.89 -49.45 4.72
CA ASP A 631 14.18 -49.96 4.28
C ASP A 631 15.07 -48.81 3.74
N GLY A 632 16.34 -48.80 4.18
CA GLY A 632 17.34 -47.82 3.74
C GLY A 632 17.32 -46.48 4.48
N TRP A 633 16.31 -46.17 5.31
CA TRP A 633 16.26 -44.92 6.08
C TRP A 633 17.45 -44.76 7.03
N SER A 634 17.73 -45.80 7.83
CA SER A 634 18.88 -45.82 8.76
C SER A 634 20.22 -45.71 8.02
N GLN A 635 20.35 -46.34 6.85
CA GLN A 635 21.55 -46.28 6.02
C GLN A 635 21.78 -44.86 5.48
N ARG A 636 20.72 -44.20 5.01
CA ARG A 636 20.78 -42.85 4.44
C ARG A 636 21.17 -41.81 5.50
N VAL A 637 20.60 -41.89 6.70
CA VAL A 637 21.02 -41.00 7.81
C VAL A 637 22.47 -41.28 8.21
N SER A 638 22.90 -42.54 8.25
CA SER A 638 24.30 -42.90 8.56
C SER A 638 25.29 -42.34 7.54
N GLN A 639 24.92 -42.32 6.24
CA GLN A 639 25.72 -41.72 5.17
C GLN A 639 25.85 -40.20 5.34
N ILE A 640 24.76 -39.52 5.71
CA ILE A 640 24.78 -38.07 5.98
C ILE A 640 25.66 -37.77 7.19
N ILE A 641 25.54 -38.55 8.27
CA ILE A 641 26.39 -38.35 9.45
C ILE A 641 27.88 -38.48 9.07
N ALA A 642 28.24 -39.45 8.23
CA ALA A 642 29.60 -39.58 7.73
C ALA A 642 30.03 -38.36 6.89
N SER A 643 29.18 -37.89 5.97
CA SER A 643 29.53 -36.73 5.12
C SER A 643 29.70 -35.43 5.91
N VAL A 644 28.95 -35.23 6.98
CA VAL A 644 29.05 -34.03 7.84
C VAL A 644 30.30 -34.04 8.70
N VAL A 645 30.75 -35.22 9.14
CA VAL A 645 32.02 -35.38 9.87
C VAL A 645 33.22 -35.02 8.98
N ASP A 646 33.11 -35.26 7.68
CA ASP A 646 34.18 -35.03 6.70
C ASP A 646 34.13 -33.62 6.04
N GLU A 647 33.22 -32.72 6.45
CA GLU A 647 33.12 -31.35 5.89
C GLU A 647 34.35 -30.48 6.27
N PRO A 648 35.07 -29.88 5.29
CA PRO A 648 36.32 -29.15 5.52
C PRO A 648 36.16 -27.80 6.24
N PHE A 649 34.94 -27.24 6.24
CA PHE A 649 34.57 -26.00 6.94
C PHE A 649 33.18 -26.16 7.55
N PRO A 650 33.07 -26.69 8.78
CA PRO A 650 31.78 -27.01 9.32
C PRO A 650 31.07 -25.71 9.76
N PRO A 651 29.75 -25.56 9.52
CA PRO A 651 29.01 -24.31 9.75
C PRO A 651 29.05 -23.84 11.23
N GLU A 652 28.70 -22.58 11.49
CA GLU A 652 28.51 -22.08 12.87
C GLU A 652 27.53 -23.02 13.64
N GLY A 653 27.93 -23.46 14.85
CA GLY A 653 27.21 -24.48 15.63
C GLY A 653 27.59 -25.94 15.34
N SER A 654 28.63 -26.16 14.53
CA SER A 654 29.07 -27.50 14.11
C SER A 654 29.40 -28.49 15.23
N LYS A 655 29.90 -28.03 16.39
CA LYS A 655 30.17 -28.91 17.54
C LYS A 655 28.87 -29.45 18.16
N GLU A 656 27.86 -28.60 18.33
CA GLU A 656 26.55 -29.06 18.81
C GLU A 656 25.90 -30.00 17.78
N LEU A 657 25.97 -29.65 16.50
CA LEU A 657 25.42 -30.49 15.43
C LEU A 657 26.08 -31.87 15.40
N LEU A 658 27.42 -31.93 15.44
CA LEU A 658 28.16 -33.20 15.47
C LEU A 658 27.79 -34.05 16.69
N SER A 659 27.67 -33.42 17.88
CA SER A 659 27.23 -34.13 19.09
C SER A 659 25.84 -34.73 18.92
N LEU A 660 24.89 -33.96 18.37
CA LEU A 660 23.51 -34.41 18.14
C LEU A 660 23.45 -35.53 17.09
N LEU A 661 24.25 -35.45 16.04
CA LEU A 661 24.34 -36.46 14.99
C LEU A 661 24.90 -37.78 15.54
N VAL A 662 25.89 -37.74 16.44
CA VAL A 662 26.40 -38.94 17.13
C VAL A 662 25.31 -39.56 18.00
N THR A 663 24.55 -38.76 18.75
CA THR A 663 23.39 -39.26 19.52
C THR A 663 22.35 -39.90 18.60
N LEU A 664 22.02 -39.25 17.48
CA LEU A 664 21.10 -39.78 16.48
C LEU A 664 21.59 -41.13 15.92
N LYS A 665 22.89 -41.27 15.66
CA LYS A 665 23.51 -42.53 15.23
C LYS A 665 23.31 -43.64 16.27
N GLY A 666 23.53 -43.33 17.55
CA GLY A 666 23.32 -44.28 18.65
C GLY A 666 21.88 -44.80 18.70
N VAL A 667 20.91 -43.87 18.63
CA VAL A 667 19.48 -44.23 18.55
C VAL A 667 19.21 -45.09 17.31
N LEU A 668 19.87 -44.82 16.18
CA LEU A 668 19.75 -45.62 14.96
C LEU A 668 20.36 -47.04 15.08
N THR A 669 21.33 -47.29 15.96
CA THR A 669 21.99 -48.59 16.10
C THR A 669 21.43 -49.48 17.22
N GLU A 670 20.80 -48.90 18.24
CA GLU A 670 20.47 -49.56 19.52
C GLU A 670 19.45 -50.74 19.50
N ASP A 671 18.97 -51.24 18.35
CA ASP A 671 18.19 -52.51 18.32
C ASP A 671 18.39 -53.33 17.02
N GLY A 672 19.54 -53.17 16.35
CA GLY A 672 19.96 -54.02 15.22
C GLY A 672 20.99 -55.10 15.61
N GLU A 673 21.62 -54.98 16.77
CA GLU A 673 22.61 -55.93 17.26
C GLU A 673 22.02 -56.75 18.41
N GLY A 674 21.35 -57.84 18.03
CA GLY A 674 21.54 -59.05 18.82
C GLY A 674 23.04 -59.35 18.84
N THR A 675 23.68 -59.10 19.98
CA THR A 675 24.95 -59.67 20.43
C THR A 675 25.73 -60.43 19.33
N GLY A 676 26.63 -59.74 18.63
CA GLY A 676 27.45 -60.42 17.63
C GLY A 676 28.33 -59.53 16.77
N ALA A 677 29.30 -58.84 17.37
CA ALA A 677 30.73 -58.92 17.00
C ALA A 677 31.53 -57.79 17.67
N GLU A 678 32.46 -58.18 18.52
CA GLU A 678 33.68 -57.40 18.78
C GLU A 678 34.49 -57.28 17.49
N ASP A 679 34.78 -56.05 17.04
CA ASP A 679 36.13 -55.55 16.67
C ASP A 679 36.06 -54.11 16.13
#